data_AF-A0A9W8NRS5-F1
#
_entry.id   AF-A0A9W8NRS5-F1
#
_cell.length_a   1.000
_cell.length_b   1.000
_cell.length_c   1.000
_cell.angle_alpha   90.00
_cell.angle_beta   90.00
_cell.angle_gamma   90.00
#
_symmetry.space_group_name_H-M   'P 1'
#
loop_
_entity.id
_entity.type
_entity.pdbx_description
1 polymer ?
#
loop_
_entity_poly.entity_id
_entity_poly.type
_entity_poly.pdbx_seq_one_letter_code
_entity_poly.pdbx_strand_id
1 'polypeptide(L)'
;MSKHTKEAQPEDPLTTLFKSIGLTQAKAAEASKSPKSAAVLKNLIEEHSLVSRGLDEKQAGLIAAFAVQVAKSNGIDAQSQKYVLDAILDGKLKSVDQVTAGVKYAESHSMPFDDPDFDKECGVGFSISPEQILDHVTSYIKASAVSGWASLGLTISGVKAIPELRWASPLEVKNAVEQAFVGSFGPKQSAPAKGKEVKKDAKPAAKTAAASGSSSTTTKSVFEEGFLGALHKPGGNPQIHPHLREQHLNATKGAVWTRFPPEPNGYLHIGHSKAIFVNFGYAAFHGGKCYLRYDDTNPEKEEERYFESILETVRWLGYEPWKITYSSDYFDELYELAVELIRRDKAYVCHCSQEQIKTDRGLKVGRPKPCVHRDRPVSESLAEFEKMKNGGYRPKEANLRMKQDLEDGNPQMWDLTAYRVLDSPHHRTKDKWKIYPTYDFTHCLVDSIENISHSLCTTEFILSRQSYDWLCDALEVYKPRQSEYGRLNLEGTVMSKRKILALVGEGFVNGWDDPRLYTLIALRRRGVPPGAILSFVSSLGVSTATSNIEINRFEQAVRQYLEGSVARLLMVMQPLKVTIENLPEDHLEWIEKPFHPKVAALGNTRIPFTRTIYIDADDFRLEDSEDYFRLAPGKTVGLFQAPHPITCTSYKSDSATGKVTELFCRLENGGNIKKPKAFIQWVAEHAPSGSPVHVDETRVFHRLFKSDNPPSDFRSDINPDSLETIKGAMVEIGFWDLAKRSIVEAHRESQARASASFASSDVNSLVGKECIRFQGLRIAYFALDKDSRAACLEDTDDVLPARKQGDYLVLNRIVSLKEDVGKAL
;
A
#
# COMPACT_ATOMS: atom_id res chain seq x y z
N MET A 1 40.34 -14.01 41.71
CA MET A 1 40.53 -15.18 40.83
C MET A 1 40.15 -14.79 39.41
N SER A 2 41.07 -15.04 38.49
CA SER A 2 41.14 -14.52 37.13
C SER A 2 39.91 -14.86 36.28
N LYS A 3 39.25 -13.85 35.71
CA LYS A 3 38.34 -14.01 34.56
C LYS A 3 39.12 -13.58 33.32
N HIS A 4 39.46 -14.55 32.49
CA HIS A 4 40.09 -14.35 31.19
C HIS A 4 39.33 -13.30 30.36
N THR A 5 39.94 -12.14 30.17
CA THR A 5 39.72 -11.27 29.02
C THR A 5 40.09 -12.09 27.78
N LYS A 6 39.11 -12.38 26.91
CA LYS A 6 39.40 -12.79 25.54
C LYS A 6 40.02 -11.58 24.86
N GLU A 7 41.34 -11.59 24.71
CA GLU A 7 42.05 -10.71 23.77
C GLU A 7 41.42 -10.91 22.39
N ALA A 8 40.94 -9.83 21.79
CA ALA A 8 40.53 -9.82 20.39
C ALA A 8 41.77 -10.16 19.56
N GLN A 9 41.70 -11.24 18.77
CA GLN A 9 42.75 -11.52 17.79
C GLN A 9 42.87 -10.31 16.84
N PRO A 10 44.09 -9.90 16.45
CA PRO A 10 44.27 -8.83 15.49
C PRO A 10 43.52 -9.18 14.20
N GLU A 11 42.60 -8.30 13.76
CA GLU A 11 41.89 -8.49 12.49
C GLU A 11 42.91 -8.58 11.37
N ASP A 12 42.84 -9.65 10.59
CA ASP A 12 43.67 -9.88 9.41
C ASP A 12 43.60 -8.65 8.45
N PRO A 13 44.73 -8.06 8.03
CA PRO A 13 44.76 -6.86 7.19
C PRO A 13 43.94 -6.99 5.90
N LEU A 14 43.85 -8.19 5.31
CA LEU A 14 43.04 -8.44 4.11
C LEU A 14 41.54 -8.36 4.42
N THR A 15 41.12 -8.89 5.56
CA THR A 15 39.73 -8.80 6.01
C THR A 15 39.31 -7.34 6.22
N THR A 16 40.18 -6.50 6.75
CA THR A 16 39.94 -5.05 6.89
C THR A 16 39.83 -4.36 5.52
N LEU A 17 40.73 -4.67 4.58
CA LEU A 17 40.68 -4.13 3.22
C LEU A 17 39.39 -4.54 2.49
N PHE A 18 38.99 -5.80 2.60
CA PHE A 18 37.78 -6.33 1.95
C PHE A 18 36.50 -5.71 2.52
N LYS A 19 36.45 -5.40 3.83
CA LYS A 19 35.35 -4.62 4.43
C LYS A 19 35.26 -3.21 3.87
N SER A 20 36.40 -2.59 3.53
CA SER A 20 36.43 -1.21 3.05
C SER A 20 35.73 -0.98 1.71
N ILE A 21 35.51 -2.04 0.93
CA ILE A 21 34.72 -1.99 -0.32
C ILE A 21 33.26 -2.40 -0.15
N GLY A 22 32.77 -2.60 1.08
CA GLY A 22 31.36 -2.90 1.35
C GLY A 22 31.03 -4.37 1.69
N LEU A 23 32.01 -5.25 1.87
CA LEU A 23 31.77 -6.63 2.33
C LEU A 23 31.47 -6.69 3.83
N THR A 24 30.54 -7.56 4.23
CA THR A 24 30.28 -7.87 5.65
C THR A 24 31.45 -8.62 6.28
N GLN A 25 31.55 -8.57 7.61
CA GLN A 25 32.60 -9.28 8.38
C GLN A 25 32.73 -10.75 7.95
N ALA A 26 31.61 -11.45 7.81
CA ALA A 26 31.59 -12.88 7.46
C ALA A 26 32.13 -13.12 6.05
N LYS A 27 31.69 -12.32 5.07
CA LYS A 27 32.12 -12.45 3.66
C LYS A 27 33.56 -12.01 3.46
N ALA A 28 34.01 -10.96 4.13
CA ALA A 28 35.39 -10.51 4.09
C ALA A 28 36.34 -11.56 4.69
N ALA A 29 35.97 -12.15 5.83
CA ALA A 29 36.72 -13.23 6.46
C ALA A 29 36.67 -14.54 5.65
N GLU A 30 35.67 -14.74 4.80
CA GLU A 30 35.61 -15.87 3.87
C GLU A 30 36.49 -15.64 2.64
N ALA A 31 36.44 -14.43 2.07
CA ALA A 31 37.25 -14.05 0.91
C ALA A 31 38.76 -14.07 1.22
N SER A 32 39.17 -13.80 2.45
CA SER A 32 40.58 -13.84 2.89
C SER A 32 41.13 -15.26 3.07
N LYS A 33 40.29 -16.30 3.16
CA LYS A 33 40.74 -17.69 3.41
C LYS A 33 41.51 -18.33 2.26
N SER A 34 41.25 -17.91 1.02
CA SER A 34 41.87 -18.49 -0.18
C SER A 34 42.95 -17.54 -0.69
N PRO A 35 44.26 -17.85 -0.52
CA PRO A 35 45.33 -16.91 -0.83
C PRO A 35 45.34 -16.43 -2.29
N LYS A 36 44.98 -17.32 -3.23
CA LYS A 36 44.99 -17.02 -4.67
C LYS A 36 43.90 -16.00 -5.04
N SER A 37 42.67 -16.21 -4.58
CA SER A 37 41.56 -15.28 -4.84
C SER A 37 41.64 -14.01 -3.99
N ALA A 38 42.19 -14.09 -2.78
CA ALA A 38 42.41 -12.92 -1.93
C ALA A 38 43.44 -11.97 -2.56
N ALA A 39 44.53 -12.50 -3.16
CA ALA A 39 45.50 -11.68 -3.89
C ALA A 39 44.87 -10.98 -5.10
N VAL A 40 44.05 -11.69 -5.88
CA VAL A 40 43.32 -11.09 -7.02
C VAL A 40 42.36 -9.99 -6.54
N LEU A 41 41.57 -10.27 -5.50
CA LEU A 41 40.62 -9.28 -4.96
C LEU A 41 41.35 -8.04 -4.44
N LYS A 42 42.47 -8.21 -3.73
CA LYS A 42 43.32 -7.10 -3.30
C LYS A 42 43.79 -6.25 -4.48
N ASN A 43 44.34 -6.88 -5.52
CA ASN A 43 44.82 -6.17 -6.71
C ASN A 43 43.69 -5.40 -7.40
N LEU A 44 42.51 -6.01 -7.57
CA LEU A 44 41.35 -5.33 -8.15
C LEU A 44 40.93 -4.09 -7.33
N ILE A 45 40.97 -4.19 -6.00
CA ILE A 45 40.64 -3.07 -5.10
C ILE A 45 41.63 -1.91 -5.25
N GLU A 46 42.93 -2.23 -5.28
CA GLU A 46 44.01 -1.25 -5.34
C GLU A 46 44.12 -0.62 -6.74
N GLU A 47 44.15 -1.42 -7.81
CA GLU A 47 44.32 -0.94 -9.19
C GLU A 47 43.12 -0.12 -9.70
N HIS A 48 41.90 -0.46 -9.28
CA HIS A 48 40.68 0.22 -9.72
C HIS A 48 40.09 1.19 -8.68
N SER A 49 40.81 1.44 -7.58
CA SER A 49 40.40 2.35 -6.50
C SER A 49 38.98 2.07 -5.99
N LEU A 50 38.63 0.81 -5.77
CA LEU A 50 37.24 0.41 -5.48
C LEU A 50 36.72 0.95 -4.13
N VAL A 51 37.61 1.30 -3.21
CA VAL A 51 37.26 1.88 -1.89
C VAL A 51 36.56 3.23 -2.03
N SER A 52 36.96 4.07 -2.99
CA SER A 52 36.39 5.41 -3.18
C SER A 52 35.10 5.40 -4.00
N ARG A 53 34.70 4.24 -4.57
CA ARG A 53 33.50 4.11 -5.41
C ARG A 53 32.19 3.95 -4.64
N GLY A 54 32.24 3.69 -3.32
CA GLY A 54 31.04 3.61 -2.49
C GLY A 54 30.09 2.46 -2.86
N LEU A 55 30.64 1.27 -3.12
CA LEU A 55 29.90 0.09 -3.56
C LEU A 55 28.90 -0.40 -2.50
N ASP A 56 27.76 -0.92 -2.95
CA ASP A 56 26.84 -1.65 -2.07
C ASP A 56 27.31 -3.08 -1.78
N GLU A 57 26.71 -3.73 -0.77
CA GLU A 57 27.10 -5.09 -0.35
C GLU A 57 26.97 -6.13 -1.49
N LYS A 58 26.02 -5.92 -2.41
CA LYS A 58 25.76 -6.85 -3.51
C LYS A 58 26.86 -6.73 -4.56
N GLN A 59 27.21 -5.52 -4.97
CA GLN A 59 28.31 -5.25 -5.90
C GLN A 59 29.64 -5.73 -5.31
N ALA A 60 29.92 -5.41 -4.04
CA ALA A 60 31.11 -5.89 -3.34
C ALA A 60 31.19 -7.43 -3.33
N GLY A 61 30.05 -8.09 -3.08
CA GLY A 61 29.92 -9.55 -3.15
C GLY A 61 30.18 -10.12 -4.55
N LEU A 62 29.71 -9.46 -5.60
CA LEU A 62 29.96 -9.87 -7.00
C LEU A 62 31.42 -9.70 -7.40
N ILE A 63 32.10 -8.64 -6.95
CA ILE A 63 33.53 -8.43 -7.19
C ILE A 63 34.37 -9.48 -6.45
N ALA A 64 33.98 -9.85 -5.22
CA ALA A 64 34.62 -10.96 -4.52
C ALA A 64 34.43 -12.29 -5.26
N ALA A 65 33.24 -12.56 -5.79
CA ALA A 65 32.97 -13.74 -6.62
C ALA A 65 33.76 -13.70 -7.94
N PHE A 66 33.88 -12.53 -8.57
CA PHE A 66 34.71 -12.32 -9.75
C PHE A 66 36.16 -12.68 -9.48
N ALA A 67 36.76 -12.18 -8.39
CA ALA A 67 38.12 -12.52 -8.00
C ALA A 67 38.34 -14.03 -7.80
N VAL A 68 37.34 -14.75 -7.28
CA VAL A 68 37.38 -16.22 -7.17
C VAL A 68 37.39 -16.90 -8.54
N GLN A 69 36.61 -16.40 -9.50
CA GLN A 69 36.57 -16.96 -10.86
C GLN A 69 37.84 -16.65 -11.64
N VAL A 70 38.36 -15.42 -11.56
CA VAL A 70 39.66 -15.06 -12.15
C VAL A 70 40.79 -15.93 -11.58
N ALA A 71 40.79 -16.20 -10.27
CA ALA A 71 41.78 -17.10 -9.67
C ALA A 71 41.69 -18.56 -10.16
N LYS A 72 40.54 -18.99 -10.68
CA LYS A 72 40.30 -20.32 -11.28
C LYS A 72 40.52 -20.34 -12.79
N SER A 73 40.55 -19.18 -13.44
CA SER A 73 40.72 -19.05 -14.88
C SER A 73 42.12 -19.48 -15.35
N ASN A 74 42.24 -19.81 -16.64
CA ASN A 74 43.52 -20.13 -17.29
C ASN A 74 44.38 -18.87 -17.62
N GLY A 75 44.00 -17.72 -17.06
CA GLY A 75 44.68 -16.43 -17.25
C GLY A 75 43.96 -15.57 -18.28
N ILE A 76 43.20 -14.60 -17.78
CA ILE A 76 42.62 -13.51 -18.57
C ILE A 76 43.49 -12.26 -18.43
N ASP A 77 43.71 -11.52 -19.53
CA ASP A 77 44.54 -10.32 -19.50
C ASP A 77 43.85 -9.15 -18.75
N ALA A 78 44.63 -8.12 -18.41
CA ALA A 78 44.16 -7.01 -17.59
C ALA A 78 43.05 -6.18 -18.26
N GLN A 79 43.02 -6.09 -19.60
CA GLN A 79 41.98 -5.34 -20.31
C GLN A 79 40.65 -6.11 -20.27
N SER A 80 40.69 -7.42 -20.48
CA SER A 80 39.51 -8.28 -20.33
C SER A 80 39.00 -8.34 -18.89
N GLN A 81 39.90 -8.38 -17.88
CA GLN A 81 39.52 -8.28 -16.47
C GLN A 81 38.80 -6.97 -16.17
N LYS A 82 39.33 -5.85 -16.67
CA LYS A 82 38.72 -4.54 -16.50
C LYS A 82 37.34 -4.48 -17.13
N TYR A 83 37.16 -5.02 -18.33
CA TYR A 83 35.86 -5.02 -19.02
C TYR A 83 34.77 -5.75 -18.20
N VAL A 84 35.08 -6.95 -17.68
CA VAL A 84 34.13 -7.70 -16.85
C VAL A 84 33.87 -6.99 -15.51
N LEU A 85 34.89 -6.37 -14.92
CA LEU A 85 34.74 -5.56 -13.71
C LEU A 85 33.83 -4.35 -13.95
N ASP A 86 34.03 -3.61 -15.04
CA ASP A 86 33.20 -2.46 -15.41
C ASP A 86 31.75 -2.91 -15.66
N ALA A 87 31.52 -4.08 -16.26
CA ALA A 87 30.18 -4.65 -16.42
C ALA A 87 29.48 -5.00 -15.08
N ILE A 88 30.24 -5.34 -14.02
CA ILE A 88 29.69 -5.50 -12.66
C ILE A 88 29.37 -4.14 -12.04
N LEU A 89 30.27 -3.16 -12.20
CA LEU A 89 30.15 -1.82 -11.64
C LEU A 89 28.97 -1.04 -12.26
N ASP A 90 28.78 -1.18 -13.57
CA ASP A 90 27.67 -0.57 -14.33
C ASP A 90 26.34 -1.32 -14.13
N GLY A 91 26.37 -2.44 -13.38
CA GLY A 91 25.19 -3.22 -13.06
C GLY A 91 24.64 -4.05 -14.23
N LYS A 92 25.43 -4.28 -15.29
CA LYS A 92 25.08 -5.24 -16.36
C LYS A 92 25.05 -6.67 -15.82
N LEU A 93 26.08 -7.06 -15.06
CA LEU A 93 26.18 -8.38 -14.41
C LEU A 93 25.65 -8.29 -12.98
N LYS A 94 24.55 -8.97 -12.68
CA LYS A 94 23.78 -8.84 -11.44
C LYS A 94 23.77 -10.09 -10.56
N SER A 95 24.35 -11.19 -11.03
CA SER A 95 24.44 -12.48 -10.32
C SER A 95 25.81 -13.15 -10.47
N VAL A 96 26.14 -14.09 -9.58
CA VAL A 96 27.41 -14.84 -9.60
C VAL A 96 27.56 -15.68 -10.88
N ASP A 97 26.45 -16.21 -11.40
CA ASP A 97 26.45 -17.01 -12.62
C ASP A 97 26.76 -16.16 -13.85
N GLN A 98 26.21 -14.94 -13.92
CA GLN A 98 26.53 -13.97 -14.97
C GLN A 98 27.99 -13.53 -14.90
N VAL A 99 28.54 -13.30 -13.70
CA VAL A 99 29.97 -13.01 -13.50
C VAL A 99 30.84 -14.17 -13.97
N THR A 100 30.43 -15.40 -13.70
CA THR A 100 31.16 -16.59 -14.13
C THR A 100 31.12 -16.75 -15.66
N ALA A 101 30.00 -16.45 -16.30
CA ALA A 101 29.91 -16.42 -17.77
C ALA A 101 30.77 -15.29 -18.37
N GLY A 102 30.78 -14.10 -17.76
CA GLY A 102 31.64 -13.00 -18.19
C GLY A 102 33.13 -13.36 -18.14
N VAL A 103 33.57 -14.05 -17.09
CA VAL A 103 34.95 -14.55 -16.99
C VAL A 103 35.24 -15.60 -18.07
N LYS A 104 34.33 -16.57 -18.30
CA LYS A 104 34.51 -17.57 -19.35
C LYS A 104 34.54 -16.97 -20.75
N TYR A 105 33.69 -15.97 -21.00
CA TYR A 105 33.70 -15.23 -22.25
C TYR A 105 35.05 -14.54 -22.47
N ALA A 106 35.59 -13.93 -21.41
CA ALA A 106 36.90 -13.31 -21.42
C ALA A 106 38.07 -14.32 -21.58
N GLU A 107 37.88 -15.60 -21.23
CA GLU A 107 38.87 -16.66 -21.50
C GLU A 107 38.84 -17.13 -22.96
N SER A 108 37.66 -17.12 -23.60
CA SER A 108 37.48 -17.68 -24.94
C SER A 108 37.55 -16.66 -26.07
N HIS A 109 37.46 -15.35 -25.76
CA HIS A 109 37.48 -14.26 -26.72
C HIS A 109 38.65 -13.32 -26.46
N SER A 110 39.24 -12.79 -27.51
CA SER A 110 40.25 -11.74 -27.45
C SER A 110 39.62 -10.36 -27.63
N MET A 111 40.11 -9.36 -26.89
CA MET A 111 39.67 -7.97 -27.07
C MET A 111 39.90 -7.46 -28.51
N PRO A 112 39.07 -6.52 -29.01
CA PRO A 112 37.91 -5.92 -28.35
C PRO A 112 36.70 -6.88 -28.32
N PHE A 113 35.97 -6.89 -27.21
CA PHE A 113 34.72 -7.65 -27.12
C PHE A 113 33.60 -7.00 -27.93
N ASP A 114 32.77 -7.83 -28.53
CA ASP A 114 31.50 -7.43 -29.12
C ASP A 114 30.45 -7.31 -27.99
N ASP A 115 30.01 -6.09 -27.70
CA ASP A 115 29.04 -5.78 -26.62
C ASP A 115 27.74 -6.60 -26.74
N PRO A 116 27.04 -6.61 -27.89
CA PRO A 116 25.90 -7.50 -28.13
C PRO A 116 26.17 -8.98 -27.86
N ASP A 117 27.32 -9.49 -28.29
CA ASP A 117 27.67 -10.91 -28.10
C ASP A 117 27.98 -11.22 -26.63
N PHE A 118 28.72 -10.34 -25.96
CA PHE A 118 28.98 -10.42 -24.52
C PHE A 118 27.67 -10.38 -23.71
N ASP A 119 26.79 -9.43 -24.01
CA ASP A 119 25.52 -9.26 -23.31
C ASP A 119 24.65 -10.52 -23.48
N LYS A 120 24.62 -11.10 -24.68
CA LYS A 120 23.91 -12.36 -24.97
C LYS A 120 24.51 -13.55 -24.22
N GLU A 121 25.83 -13.77 -24.29
CA GLU A 121 26.52 -14.90 -23.66
C GLU A 121 26.54 -14.81 -22.12
N CYS A 122 26.37 -13.61 -21.57
CA CYS A 122 26.30 -13.36 -20.13
C CYS A 122 24.87 -13.18 -19.61
N GLY A 123 23.85 -13.22 -20.48
CA GLY A 123 22.46 -13.03 -20.08
C GLY A 123 22.14 -11.63 -19.56
N VAL A 124 22.87 -10.61 -20.02
CA VAL A 124 22.60 -9.20 -19.73
C VAL A 124 21.31 -8.80 -20.44
N GLY A 125 20.40 -8.17 -19.72
CA GLY A 125 19.09 -7.81 -20.26
C GLY A 125 18.13 -8.99 -20.49
N PHE A 126 18.53 -10.21 -20.12
CA PHE A 126 17.63 -11.36 -20.19
C PHE A 126 16.45 -11.17 -19.25
N SER A 127 15.24 -11.28 -19.80
CA SER A 127 13.99 -11.36 -19.07
C SER A 127 13.10 -12.38 -19.75
N ILE A 128 12.50 -13.29 -18.97
CA ILE A 128 11.54 -14.27 -19.47
C ILE A 128 10.33 -14.24 -18.55
N SER A 129 9.12 -14.26 -19.11
CA SER A 129 7.89 -14.26 -18.31
C SER A 129 7.60 -15.66 -17.75
N PRO A 130 6.88 -15.78 -16.63
CA PRO A 130 6.45 -17.07 -16.08
C PRO A 130 5.69 -17.93 -17.10
N GLU A 131 4.90 -17.31 -17.97
CA GLU A 131 4.15 -17.98 -19.05
C GLU A 131 5.10 -18.57 -20.10
N GLN A 132 6.13 -17.83 -20.51
CA GLN A 132 7.14 -18.31 -21.45
C GLN A 132 7.95 -19.48 -20.87
N ILE A 133 8.31 -19.44 -19.58
CA ILE A 133 8.96 -20.57 -18.89
C ILE A 133 8.04 -21.79 -18.91
N LEU A 134 6.75 -21.60 -18.62
CA LEU A 134 5.76 -22.68 -18.64
C LEU A 134 5.57 -23.28 -20.04
N ASP A 135 5.63 -22.48 -21.10
CA ASP A 135 5.55 -22.95 -22.49
C ASP A 135 6.76 -23.81 -22.88
N HIS A 136 7.97 -23.38 -22.53
CA HIS A 136 9.19 -24.16 -22.75
C HIS A 136 9.16 -25.48 -21.96
N VAL A 137 8.73 -25.43 -20.70
CA VAL A 137 8.55 -26.61 -19.84
C VAL A 137 7.52 -27.58 -20.41
N THR A 138 6.37 -27.08 -20.84
CA THR A 138 5.28 -27.89 -21.39
C THR A 138 5.69 -28.55 -22.70
N SER A 139 6.43 -27.82 -23.54
CA SER A 139 7.02 -28.34 -24.78
C SER A 139 8.05 -29.44 -24.49
N TYR A 140 8.91 -29.23 -23.49
CA TYR A 140 9.88 -30.23 -23.04
C TYR A 140 9.21 -31.51 -22.53
N ILE A 141 8.16 -31.39 -21.72
CA ILE A 141 7.39 -32.53 -21.18
C ILE A 141 6.75 -33.34 -22.30
N LYS A 142 6.16 -32.67 -23.30
CA LYS A 142 5.58 -33.31 -24.49
C LYS A 142 6.63 -34.05 -25.32
N ALA A 143 7.79 -33.44 -25.53
CA ALA A 143 8.88 -34.02 -26.32
C ALA A 143 9.60 -35.18 -25.62
N SER A 144 9.71 -35.13 -24.28
CA SER A 144 10.52 -36.08 -23.50
C SER A 144 9.73 -37.28 -22.97
N ALA A 145 8.47 -37.46 -23.41
CA ALA A 145 7.59 -38.57 -23.01
C ALA A 145 7.57 -38.83 -21.49
N VAL A 146 7.52 -37.75 -20.71
CA VAL A 146 7.64 -37.81 -19.24
C VAL A 146 6.48 -38.62 -18.65
N SER A 147 6.79 -39.64 -17.85
CA SER A 147 5.78 -40.52 -17.24
C SER A 147 5.54 -40.20 -15.76
N GLY A 148 4.64 -39.26 -15.48
CA GLY A 148 4.11 -39.03 -14.13
C GLY A 148 5.06 -38.39 -13.11
N TRP A 149 4.57 -38.21 -11.89
CA TRP A 149 5.23 -37.45 -10.81
C TRP A 149 6.60 -37.98 -10.36
N ALA A 150 6.92 -39.24 -10.65
CA ALA A 150 8.24 -39.81 -10.36
C ALA A 150 9.37 -39.15 -11.17
N SER A 151 9.05 -38.62 -12.35
CA SER A 151 10.00 -38.00 -13.26
C SER A 151 10.23 -36.50 -12.99
N LEU A 152 9.67 -35.95 -11.90
CA LEU A 152 9.75 -34.53 -11.57
C LEU A 152 11.20 -34.05 -11.43
N GLY A 153 12.03 -34.78 -10.68
CA GLY A 153 13.44 -34.42 -10.48
C GLY A 153 14.27 -34.46 -11.76
N LEU A 154 14.04 -35.46 -12.61
CA LEU A 154 14.68 -35.59 -13.92
C LEU A 154 14.22 -34.47 -14.87
N THR A 155 12.94 -34.09 -14.82
CA THR A 155 12.38 -33.05 -15.68
C THR A 155 12.86 -31.67 -15.27
N ILE A 156 12.93 -31.36 -13.97
CA ILE A 156 13.54 -30.11 -13.49
C ILE A 156 15.00 -30.01 -13.98
N SER A 157 15.74 -31.11 -13.93
CA SER A 157 17.14 -31.14 -14.37
C SER A 157 17.26 -30.97 -15.89
N GLY A 158 16.38 -31.61 -16.67
CA GLY A 158 16.35 -31.51 -18.13
C GLY A 158 15.89 -30.15 -18.65
N VAL A 159 14.88 -29.54 -18.01
CA VAL A 159 14.41 -28.19 -18.34
C VAL A 159 15.47 -27.14 -18.04
N LYS A 160 16.26 -27.29 -16.96
CA LYS A 160 17.39 -26.41 -16.67
C LYS A 160 18.50 -26.48 -17.73
N ALA A 161 18.52 -27.50 -18.58
CA ALA A 161 19.46 -27.62 -19.68
C ALA A 161 18.96 -26.96 -20.98
N ILE A 162 17.73 -26.40 -21.00
CA ILE A 162 17.18 -25.66 -22.14
C ILE A 162 17.95 -24.34 -22.26
N PRO A 163 18.62 -24.05 -23.41
CA PRO A 163 19.43 -22.85 -23.59
C PRO A 163 18.67 -21.55 -23.29
N GLU A 164 17.41 -21.47 -23.68
CA GLU A 164 16.52 -20.32 -23.51
C GLU A 164 16.16 -20.07 -22.03
N LEU A 165 16.27 -21.08 -21.17
CA LEU A 165 15.99 -20.99 -19.74
C LEU A 165 17.26 -20.88 -18.88
N ARG A 166 18.44 -20.81 -19.50
CA ARG A 166 19.74 -20.79 -18.80
C ARG A 166 19.83 -19.70 -17.73
N TRP A 167 19.21 -18.55 -18.00
CA TRP A 167 19.23 -17.37 -17.12
C TRP A 167 17.95 -17.21 -16.29
N ALA A 168 16.99 -18.14 -16.42
CA ALA A 168 15.74 -18.12 -15.66
C ALA A 168 15.97 -18.49 -14.19
N SER A 169 15.14 -17.96 -13.29
CA SER A 169 15.23 -18.26 -11.87
C SER A 169 15.03 -19.77 -11.62
N PRO A 170 15.93 -20.45 -10.88
CA PRO A 170 15.76 -21.86 -10.57
C PRO A 170 14.45 -22.18 -9.84
N LEU A 171 13.91 -21.20 -9.10
CA LEU A 171 12.63 -21.32 -8.41
C LEU A 171 11.46 -21.22 -9.39
N GLU A 172 11.50 -20.27 -10.33
CA GLU A 172 10.45 -20.11 -11.35
C GLU A 172 10.41 -21.30 -12.30
N VAL A 173 11.57 -21.81 -12.73
CA VAL A 173 11.68 -23.04 -13.52
C VAL A 173 11.08 -24.23 -12.75
N LYS A 174 11.39 -24.36 -11.46
CA LYS A 174 10.81 -25.41 -10.62
C LYS A 174 9.28 -25.28 -10.53
N ASN A 175 8.78 -24.08 -10.28
CA ASN A 175 7.35 -23.81 -10.16
C ASN A 175 6.62 -24.11 -11.49
N ALA A 176 7.20 -23.70 -12.62
CA ALA A 176 6.65 -23.99 -13.95
C ALA A 176 6.63 -25.49 -14.24
N VAL A 177 7.67 -26.25 -13.85
CA VAL A 177 7.69 -27.71 -13.97
C VAL A 177 6.62 -28.35 -13.09
N GLU A 178 6.47 -27.92 -11.84
CA GLU A 178 5.42 -28.41 -10.95
C GLU A 178 4.02 -28.08 -11.50
N GLN A 179 3.81 -26.88 -12.03
CA GLN A 179 2.57 -26.45 -12.67
C GLN A 179 2.24 -27.30 -13.91
N ALA A 180 3.22 -27.52 -14.80
CA ALA A 180 3.03 -28.35 -15.99
C ALA A 180 2.79 -29.83 -15.64
N PHE A 181 3.38 -30.34 -14.55
CA PHE A 181 3.12 -31.67 -14.02
C PHE A 181 1.70 -31.81 -13.46
N VAL A 182 1.21 -30.78 -12.74
CA VAL A 182 -0.20 -30.75 -12.30
C VAL A 182 -1.14 -30.77 -13.51
N GLY A 183 -0.83 -29.97 -14.55
CA GLY A 183 -1.62 -29.93 -15.78
C GLY A 183 -1.61 -31.26 -16.57
N SER A 184 -0.48 -31.96 -16.59
CA SER A 184 -0.31 -33.20 -17.38
C SER A 184 -0.68 -34.49 -16.64
N PHE A 185 -0.51 -34.53 -15.32
CA PHE A 185 -0.63 -35.75 -14.50
C PHE A 185 -1.57 -35.61 -13.29
N GLY A 186 -2.25 -34.47 -13.14
CA GLY A 186 -3.09 -34.18 -11.97
C GLY A 186 -2.28 -33.95 -10.68
N PRO A 187 -2.91 -33.75 -9.52
CA PRO A 187 -2.22 -33.46 -8.27
C PRO A 187 -1.37 -34.63 -7.77
N LYS A 188 -0.19 -34.32 -7.22
CA LYS A 188 0.76 -35.31 -6.66
C LYS A 188 0.12 -36.11 -5.52
N GLN A 189 -0.21 -37.38 -5.77
CA GLN A 189 -0.72 -38.27 -4.73
C GLN A 189 0.40 -38.58 -3.71
N SER A 190 0.11 -38.42 -2.42
CA SER A 190 1.03 -38.75 -1.34
C SER A 190 1.19 -40.27 -1.23
N ALA A 191 2.39 -40.79 -1.47
CA ALA A 191 2.72 -42.17 -1.13
C ALA A 191 2.64 -42.39 0.39
N PRO A 192 2.11 -43.54 0.87
CA PRO A 192 1.99 -43.81 2.30
C PRO A 192 3.37 -43.96 2.96
N ALA A 193 3.55 -43.29 4.10
CA ALA A 193 4.80 -43.29 4.85
C ALA A 193 5.10 -44.68 5.45
N LYS A 194 6.27 -45.26 5.11
CA LYS A 194 6.87 -46.35 5.88
C LYS A 194 7.49 -45.76 7.15
N GLY A 195 7.08 -46.28 8.30
CA GLY A 195 7.41 -45.77 9.63
C GLY A 195 8.86 -45.96 10.07
N LYS A 196 9.26 -45.16 11.06
CA LYS A 196 10.26 -45.50 12.07
C LYS A 196 10.02 -44.73 13.36
N GLU A 197 10.39 -45.40 14.45
CA GLU A 197 9.96 -45.24 15.83
C GLU A 197 10.50 -44.03 16.61
N VAL A 198 9.84 -43.85 17.76
CA VAL A 198 9.92 -42.82 18.80
C VAL A 198 11.18 -42.90 19.69
N LYS A 199 11.67 -41.74 20.17
CA LYS A 199 12.25 -41.48 21.51
C LYS A 199 12.61 -39.98 21.62
N LYS A 200 12.56 -39.27 22.76
CA LYS A 200 11.74 -39.23 23.98
C LYS A 200 12.12 -37.89 24.67
N ASP A 201 11.12 -37.16 25.16
CA ASP A 201 11.06 -36.14 26.24
C ASP A 201 12.25 -35.23 26.62
N ALA A 202 12.01 -33.91 26.64
CA ALA A 202 12.07 -33.06 27.86
C ALA A 202 11.49 -31.64 27.63
N LYS A 203 10.79 -31.11 28.65
CA LYS A 203 10.08 -29.82 28.76
C LYS A 203 10.78 -28.96 29.85
N PRO A 204 10.33 -27.73 30.19
CA PRO A 204 10.40 -26.42 29.54
C PRO A 204 11.32 -25.40 30.26
N ALA A 205 11.66 -24.27 29.62
CA ALA A 205 12.08 -23.06 30.32
C ALA A 205 11.54 -21.79 29.63
N ALA A 206 11.14 -20.82 30.45
CA ALA A 206 10.45 -19.59 30.07
C ALA A 206 11.37 -18.35 30.04
N LYS A 207 10.87 -17.28 29.39
CA LYS A 207 11.35 -15.88 29.30
C LYS A 207 12.51 -15.67 28.31
N THR A 208 12.53 -14.65 27.45
CA THR A 208 12.19 -13.23 27.66
C THR A 208 12.02 -12.54 26.30
N ALA A 209 11.14 -11.53 26.23
CA ALA A 209 11.04 -10.61 25.11
C ALA A 209 12.19 -9.60 25.10
N ALA A 210 12.87 -9.42 23.96
CA ALA A 210 13.52 -8.17 23.56
C ALA A 210 14.01 -8.21 22.10
N ALA A 211 13.73 -7.10 21.40
CA ALA A 211 14.48 -6.48 20.31
C ALA A 211 14.61 -7.18 18.95
N SER A 212 13.94 -6.56 17.98
CA SER A 212 14.08 -6.69 16.53
C SER A 212 15.51 -6.44 16.05
N GLY A 213 16.18 -7.50 15.60
CA GLY A 213 17.31 -7.43 14.69
C GLY A 213 16.85 -7.69 13.26
N SER A 214 17.12 -6.74 12.37
CA SER A 214 16.92 -6.84 10.92
C SER A 214 17.65 -8.07 10.37
N SER A 215 16.91 -9.15 10.11
CA SER A 215 17.38 -10.28 9.31
C SER A 215 16.88 -10.10 7.88
N SER A 216 17.79 -10.20 6.92
CA SER A 216 17.51 -10.26 5.48
C SER A 216 16.83 -11.58 5.13
N THR A 217 15.60 -11.74 5.58
CA THR A 217 14.70 -12.78 5.11
C THR A 217 14.03 -12.26 3.84
N THR A 218 14.01 -13.06 2.79
CA THR A 218 13.04 -12.89 1.69
C THR A 218 11.68 -12.73 2.34
N THR A 219 11.16 -11.51 2.38
CA THR A 219 9.90 -11.18 3.05
C THR A 219 8.80 -11.91 2.31
N LYS A 220 8.34 -13.04 2.87
CA LYS A 220 7.17 -13.73 2.34
C LYS A 220 5.99 -12.78 2.39
N SER A 221 5.11 -12.92 1.41
CA SER A 221 3.93 -12.07 1.31
C SER A 221 3.02 -12.27 2.53
N VAL A 222 2.34 -11.22 3.00
CA VAL A 222 1.32 -11.33 4.06
C VAL A 222 0.18 -12.29 3.66
N PHE A 223 0.04 -12.58 2.37
CA PHE A 223 -0.91 -13.54 1.82
C PHE A 223 -0.43 -15.01 1.91
N GLU A 224 0.87 -15.25 2.14
CA GLU A 224 1.46 -16.60 2.27
C GLU A 224 1.65 -17.05 3.72
N GLU A 225 1.62 -16.11 4.66
CA GLU A 225 1.90 -16.36 6.08
C GLU A 225 0.75 -15.90 6.98
N GLY A 226 0.83 -16.28 8.26
CA GLY A 226 -0.13 -15.86 9.28
C GLY A 226 -1.56 -16.32 9.00
N PHE A 227 -2.54 -15.46 9.28
CA PHE A 227 -3.96 -15.76 9.13
C PHE A 227 -4.34 -16.09 7.68
N LEU A 228 -3.85 -15.32 6.71
CA LEU A 228 -4.22 -15.49 5.29
C LEU A 228 -3.54 -16.71 4.66
N GLY A 229 -2.27 -16.98 5.00
CA GLY A 229 -1.57 -18.17 4.55
C GLY A 229 -2.13 -19.49 5.12
N ALA A 230 -2.83 -19.42 6.26
CA ALA A 230 -3.46 -20.58 6.89
C ALA A 230 -4.89 -20.86 6.38
N LEU A 231 -5.42 -20.04 5.46
CA LEU A 231 -6.73 -20.27 4.87
C LEU A 231 -6.76 -21.55 4.02
N HIS A 232 -7.93 -22.18 3.96
CA HIS A 232 -8.13 -23.40 3.20
C HIS A 232 -7.94 -23.19 1.68
N LYS A 233 -7.62 -24.25 0.95
CA LYS A 233 -7.67 -24.21 -0.52
C LYS A 233 -9.12 -24.24 -1.02
N PRO A 234 -9.45 -23.65 -2.19
CA PRO A 234 -10.79 -23.76 -2.77
C PRO A 234 -11.30 -25.21 -2.83
N GLY A 235 -12.53 -25.42 -2.37
CA GLY A 235 -13.14 -26.75 -2.20
C GLY A 235 -12.74 -27.52 -0.94
N GLY A 236 -11.79 -27.02 -0.14
CA GLY A 236 -11.37 -27.63 1.12
C GLY A 236 -12.34 -27.42 2.29
N ASN A 237 -13.41 -26.65 2.09
CA ASN A 237 -14.41 -26.38 3.10
C ASN A 237 -15.38 -27.57 3.30
N PRO A 238 -15.82 -27.85 4.54
CA PRO A 238 -16.81 -28.88 4.82
C PRO A 238 -18.16 -28.56 4.16
N GLN A 239 -18.77 -29.57 3.54
CA GLN A 239 -20.11 -29.50 2.94
C GLN A 239 -20.96 -30.65 3.49
N ILE A 240 -22.26 -30.43 3.67
CA ILE A 240 -23.20 -31.49 4.08
C ILE A 240 -23.35 -32.57 3.00
N HIS A 241 -23.26 -32.18 1.72
CA HIS A 241 -23.28 -33.09 0.58
C HIS A 241 -22.06 -32.91 -0.34
N PRO A 242 -21.41 -33.99 -0.81
CA PRO A 242 -20.26 -33.90 -1.71
C PRO A 242 -20.54 -33.16 -3.04
N HIS A 243 -21.74 -33.33 -3.61
CA HIS A 243 -22.08 -32.74 -4.91
C HIS A 243 -22.04 -31.21 -4.91
N LEU A 244 -22.30 -30.56 -3.77
CA LEU A 244 -22.22 -29.10 -3.63
C LEU A 244 -20.79 -28.60 -3.83
N ARG A 245 -19.79 -29.34 -3.32
CA ARG A 245 -18.38 -29.05 -3.57
C ARG A 245 -18.03 -29.22 -5.04
N GLU A 246 -18.53 -30.27 -5.68
CA GLU A 246 -18.27 -30.54 -7.10
C GLU A 246 -18.85 -29.44 -8.00
N GLN A 247 -20.09 -29.01 -7.75
CA GLN A 247 -20.71 -27.88 -8.44
C GLN A 247 -19.89 -26.59 -8.26
N HIS A 248 -19.48 -26.29 -7.03
CA HIS A 248 -18.63 -25.13 -6.74
C HIS A 248 -17.29 -25.19 -7.49
N LEU A 249 -16.59 -26.32 -7.45
CA LEU A 249 -15.32 -26.49 -8.17
C LEU A 249 -15.51 -26.41 -9.69
N ASN A 250 -16.64 -26.90 -10.21
CA ASN A 250 -16.96 -26.78 -11.63
C ASN A 250 -17.23 -25.33 -12.05
N ALA A 251 -17.89 -24.53 -11.20
CA ALA A 251 -18.18 -23.12 -11.45
C ALA A 251 -16.92 -22.24 -11.33
N THR A 252 -16.11 -22.47 -10.28
CA THR A 252 -14.93 -21.65 -9.97
C THR A 252 -13.66 -22.09 -10.66
N LYS A 253 -13.63 -23.32 -11.19
CA LYS A 253 -12.42 -24.01 -11.68
C LYS A 253 -11.32 -24.10 -10.62
N GLY A 254 -11.71 -24.12 -9.34
CA GLY A 254 -10.77 -24.16 -8.21
C GLY A 254 -10.04 -22.85 -7.94
N ALA A 255 -10.47 -21.73 -8.54
CA ALA A 255 -9.90 -20.41 -8.28
C ALA A 255 -10.41 -19.81 -6.95
N VAL A 256 -9.63 -18.90 -6.37
CA VAL A 256 -10.05 -18.13 -5.18
C VAL A 256 -11.09 -17.08 -5.59
N TRP A 257 -12.26 -17.11 -4.97
CA TRP A 257 -13.31 -16.12 -5.11
C TRP A 257 -13.60 -15.49 -3.74
N THR A 258 -13.49 -14.16 -3.65
CA THR A 258 -13.75 -13.33 -2.47
C THR A 258 -14.78 -12.23 -2.80
N ARG A 259 -15.21 -11.45 -1.80
CA ARG A 259 -16.06 -10.27 -2.00
C ARG A 259 -15.78 -9.19 -0.97
N PHE A 260 -15.86 -7.94 -1.40
CA PHE A 260 -15.96 -6.79 -0.52
C PHE A 260 -17.42 -6.28 -0.53
N PRO A 261 -18.16 -6.44 0.59
CA PRO A 261 -19.60 -6.13 0.61
C PRO A 261 -19.96 -4.87 1.42
N PRO A 262 -19.60 -3.65 1.00
CA PRO A 262 -19.91 -2.43 1.76
C PRO A 262 -21.38 -2.03 1.64
N GLU A 263 -21.95 -1.48 2.73
CA GLU A 263 -23.23 -0.78 2.68
C GLU A 263 -23.09 0.57 1.95
N PRO A 264 -23.89 0.89 0.92
CA PRO A 264 -23.79 2.13 0.14
C PRO A 264 -24.49 3.31 0.82
N ASN A 265 -24.23 3.50 2.12
CA ASN A 265 -24.89 4.53 2.92
C ASN A 265 -23.93 5.56 3.52
N GLY A 266 -22.62 5.41 3.33
CA GLY A 266 -21.62 6.32 3.87
C GLY A 266 -20.27 6.17 3.21
N TYR A 267 -19.42 7.17 3.40
CA TYR A 267 -18.06 7.14 2.90
C TYR A 267 -17.17 6.15 3.67
N LEU A 268 -16.34 5.42 2.94
CA LEU A 268 -15.37 4.51 3.53
C LEU A 268 -14.32 5.27 4.34
N HIS A 269 -14.02 4.77 5.53
CA HIS A 269 -12.88 5.21 6.36
C HIS A 269 -11.66 4.29 6.27
N ILE A 270 -10.52 4.72 6.81
CA ILE A 270 -9.25 3.99 6.80
C ILE A 270 -9.36 2.54 7.27
N GLY A 271 -10.22 2.21 8.24
CA GLY A 271 -10.48 0.81 8.61
C GLY A 271 -10.93 -0.10 7.45
N HIS A 272 -11.64 0.45 6.45
CA HIS A 272 -12.06 -0.28 5.25
C HIS A 272 -10.91 -0.54 4.28
N SER A 273 -9.78 0.20 4.35
CA SER A 273 -8.62 -0.14 3.52
C SER A 273 -8.07 -1.52 3.85
N LYS A 274 -8.16 -1.96 5.12
CA LYS A 274 -7.83 -3.34 5.51
C LYS A 274 -8.79 -4.34 4.90
N ALA A 275 -10.09 -4.05 4.85
CA ALA A 275 -11.07 -4.93 4.23
C ALA A 275 -10.87 -5.05 2.71
N ILE A 276 -10.57 -3.94 2.04
CA ILE A 276 -10.24 -3.90 0.60
C ILE A 276 -8.95 -4.69 0.35
N PHE A 277 -7.87 -4.39 1.08
CA PHE A 277 -6.59 -5.08 0.95
C PHE A 277 -6.71 -6.58 1.18
N VAL A 278 -7.45 -7.01 2.21
CA VAL A 278 -7.65 -8.43 2.51
C VAL A 278 -8.45 -9.12 1.40
N ASN A 279 -9.60 -8.58 0.99
CA ASN A 279 -10.46 -9.27 0.03
C ASN A 279 -9.92 -9.23 -1.40
N PHE A 280 -9.60 -8.03 -1.90
CA PHE A 280 -9.06 -7.87 -3.25
C PHE A 280 -7.62 -8.37 -3.35
N GLY A 281 -6.78 -8.05 -2.36
CA GLY A 281 -5.39 -8.48 -2.36
C GLY A 281 -5.22 -10.00 -2.25
N TYR A 282 -6.05 -10.69 -1.45
CA TYR A 282 -6.01 -12.16 -1.37
C TYR A 282 -6.43 -12.80 -2.70
N ALA A 283 -7.49 -12.31 -3.34
CA ALA A 283 -7.88 -12.77 -4.67
C ALA A 283 -6.77 -12.51 -5.69
N ALA A 284 -6.25 -11.28 -5.77
CA ALA A 284 -5.19 -10.91 -6.73
C ALA A 284 -3.93 -11.76 -6.55
N PHE A 285 -3.50 -11.99 -5.30
CA PHE A 285 -2.33 -12.80 -4.98
C PHE A 285 -2.46 -14.26 -5.47
N HIS A 286 -3.67 -14.82 -5.42
CA HIS A 286 -3.95 -16.19 -5.83
C HIS A 286 -4.47 -16.32 -7.28
N GLY A 287 -4.40 -15.26 -8.10
CA GLY A 287 -4.95 -15.26 -9.47
C GLY A 287 -6.47 -15.49 -9.50
N GLY A 288 -7.16 -15.10 -8.42
CA GLY A 288 -8.57 -15.25 -8.18
C GLY A 288 -9.41 -14.04 -8.60
N LYS A 289 -10.61 -13.96 -8.05
CA LYS A 289 -11.64 -12.97 -8.39
C LYS A 289 -12.22 -12.37 -7.12
N CYS A 290 -12.43 -11.06 -7.11
CA CYS A 290 -13.12 -10.39 -6.01
C CYS A 290 -14.32 -9.62 -6.55
N TYR A 291 -15.50 -9.90 -5.97
CA TYR A 291 -16.69 -9.10 -6.19
C TYR A 291 -16.61 -7.78 -5.40
N LEU A 292 -17.13 -6.71 -5.99
CA LEU A 292 -17.63 -5.57 -5.24
C LEU A 292 -19.15 -5.75 -5.14
N ARG A 293 -19.64 -6.13 -3.97
CA ARG A 293 -21.07 -6.36 -3.76
C ARG A 293 -21.66 -5.24 -2.92
N TYR A 294 -22.49 -4.37 -3.47
CA TYR A 294 -23.17 -3.40 -2.62
C TYR A 294 -24.20 -4.10 -1.75
N ASP A 295 -24.05 -3.96 -0.43
CA ASP A 295 -25.06 -4.44 0.51
C ASP A 295 -26.20 -3.44 0.60
N ASP A 296 -27.10 -3.51 -0.39
CA ASP A 296 -28.28 -2.68 -0.51
C ASP A 296 -29.54 -3.36 0.05
N THR A 297 -29.40 -4.15 1.12
CA THR A 297 -30.57 -4.82 1.74
C THR A 297 -31.55 -3.85 2.43
N ASN A 298 -31.16 -2.60 2.64
CA ASN A 298 -31.94 -1.62 3.39
C ASN A 298 -32.38 -0.42 2.51
N PRO A 299 -33.67 -0.32 2.15
CA PRO A 299 -34.18 0.70 1.22
C PRO A 299 -34.08 2.15 1.73
N GLU A 300 -33.96 2.40 3.03
CA GLU A 300 -34.11 3.74 3.61
C GLU A 300 -32.84 4.63 3.58
N LYS A 301 -31.66 4.10 3.21
CA LYS A 301 -30.38 4.72 3.57
C LYS A 301 -29.39 4.96 2.43
N GLU A 302 -29.83 4.82 1.20
CA GLU A 302 -28.95 4.74 0.04
C GLU A 302 -28.97 6.02 -0.79
N GLU A 303 -27.78 6.51 -1.14
CA GLU A 303 -27.61 7.67 -2.02
C GLU A 303 -26.59 7.31 -3.09
N GLU A 304 -26.88 7.64 -4.35
CA GLU A 304 -26.07 7.29 -5.52
C GLU A 304 -24.59 7.68 -5.36
N ARG A 305 -24.32 8.85 -4.76
CA ARG A 305 -22.96 9.34 -4.45
C ARG A 305 -22.09 8.36 -3.64
N TYR A 306 -22.68 7.51 -2.79
CA TYR A 306 -21.91 6.54 -2.00
C TYR A 306 -21.51 5.34 -2.84
N PHE A 307 -22.35 4.92 -3.79
CA PHE A 307 -22.00 3.85 -4.72
C PHE A 307 -20.78 4.25 -5.54
N GLU A 308 -20.83 5.43 -6.16
CA GLU A 308 -19.73 5.99 -6.96
C GLU A 308 -18.46 6.10 -6.11
N SER A 309 -18.54 6.76 -4.95
CA SER A 309 -17.37 6.99 -4.10
C SER A 309 -16.71 5.69 -3.60
N ILE A 310 -17.50 4.65 -3.29
CA ILE A 310 -16.96 3.33 -2.90
C ILE A 310 -16.16 2.72 -4.06
N LEU A 311 -16.72 2.71 -5.28
CA LEU A 311 -16.05 2.17 -6.46
C LEU A 311 -14.78 2.95 -6.77
N GLU A 312 -14.85 4.28 -6.77
CA GLU A 312 -13.70 5.16 -6.96
C GLU A 312 -12.61 4.90 -5.93
N THR A 313 -12.98 4.64 -4.67
CA THR A 313 -12.03 4.34 -3.59
C THR A 313 -11.33 3.00 -3.79
N VAL A 314 -12.07 1.96 -4.21
CA VAL A 314 -11.50 0.65 -4.54
C VAL A 314 -10.49 0.78 -5.68
N ARG A 315 -10.87 1.49 -6.75
CA ARG A 315 -10.00 1.76 -7.90
C ARG A 315 -8.79 2.62 -7.57
N TRP A 316 -8.99 3.65 -6.75
CA TRP A 316 -7.92 4.51 -6.25
C TRP A 316 -6.87 3.73 -5.44
N LEU A 317 -7.31 2.75 -4.64
CA LEU A 317 -6.40 1.83 -3.95
C LEU A 317 -5.73 0.81 -4.90
N GLY A 318 -5.99 0.85 -6.20
CA GLY A 318 -5.31 0.03 -7.19
C GLY A 318 -5.93 -1.33 -7.45
N TYR A 319 -7.17 -1.57 -6.99
CA TYR A 319 -7.91 -2.80 -7.24
C TYR A 319 -9.06 -2.57 -8.22
N GLU A 320 -9.34 -3.55 -9.07
CA GLU A 320 -10.52 -3.55 -9.95
C GLU A 320 -11.45 -4.71 -9.59
N PRO A 321 -12.75 -4.46 -9.35
CA PRO A 321 -13.72 -5.53 -9.19
C PRO A 321 -13.83 -6.40 -10.43
N TRP A 322 -13.78 -7.72 -10.23
CA TRP A 322 -14.09 -8.69 -11.30
C TRP A 322 -15.51 -8.48 -11.84
N LYS A 323 -16.44 -8.21 -10.91
CA LYS A 323 -17.85 -7.92 -11.18
C LYS A 323 -18.40 -7.07 -10.04
N ILE A 324 -19.26 -6.14 -10.40
CA ILE A 324 -20.04 -5.34 -9.47
C ILE A 324 -21.43 -5.99 -9.38
N THR A 325 -21.87 -6.30 -8.17
CA THR A 325 -23.18 -6.89 -7.89
C THR A 325 -23.88 -6.14 -6.76
N TYR A 326 -25.17 -6.38 -6.60
CA TYR A 326 -25.99 -5.81 -5.55
C TYR A 326 -26.69 -6.94 -4.81
N SER A 327 -26.83 -6.85 -3.49
CA SER A 327 -27.66 -7.81 -2.73
C SER A 327 -29.09 -7.88 -3.30
N SER A 328 -29.61 -6.75 -3.77
CA SER A 328 -30.93 -6.64 -4.39
C SER A 328 -31.08 -7.35 -5.74
N ASP A 329 -29.97 -7.65 -6.44
CA ASP A 329 -30.01 -8.47 -7.66
C ASP A 329 -30.52 -9.90 -7.35
N TYR A 330 -30.43 -10.32 -6.08
CA TYR A 330 -30.78 -11.67 -5.62
C TYR A 330 -32.09 -11.73 -4.83
N PHE A 331 -32.89 -10.65 -4.73
CA PHE A 331 -34.11 -10.67 -3.92
C PHE A 331 -35.14 -11.73 -4.33
N ASP A 332 -35.28 -12.00 -5.63
CA ASP A 332 -36.17 -13.07 -6.10
C ASP A 332 -35.70 -14.44 -5.59
N GLU A 333 -34.41 -14.76 -5.73
CA GLU A 333 -33.84 -16.02 -5.29
C GLU A 333 -33.83 -16.16 -3.75
N LEU A 334 -33.54 -15.06 -3.04
CA LEU A 334 -33.62 -15.00 -1.58
C LEU A 334 -35.05 -15.20 -1.07
N TYR A 335 -36.07 -14.75 -1.81
CA TYR A 335 -37.46 -14.99 -1.45
C TYR A 335 -37.82 -16.47 -1.61
N GLU A 336 -37.45 -17.09 -2.73
CA GLU A 336 -37.70 -18.51 -2.96
C GLU A 336 -36.98 -19.39 -1.94
N LEU A 337 -35.73 -19.04 -1.56
CA LEU A 337 -35.01 -19.73 -0.48
C LEU A 337 -35.69 -19.54 0.88
N ALA A 338 -36.30 -18.39 1.15
CA ALA A 338 -37.07 -18.18 2.38
C ALA A 338 -38.35 -19.03 2.41
N VAL A 339 -39.05 -19.14 1.28
CA VAL A 339 -40.21 -20.02 1.11
C VAL A 339 -39.79 -21.47 1.32
N GLU A 340 -38.68 -21.90 0.74
CA GLU A 340 -38.13 -23.25 0.91
C GLU A 340 -37.75 -23.53 2.38
N LEU A 341 -37.17 -22.55 3.07
CA LEU A 341 -36.86 -22.67 4.50
C LEU A 341 -38.13 -22.90 5.35
N ILE A 342 -39.25 -22.25 4.99
CA ILE A 342 -40.56 -22.50 5.62
C ILE A 342 -41.06 -23.90 5.30
N ARG A 343 -40.98 -24.35 4.03
CA ARG A 343 -41.40 -25.71 3.61
C ARG A 343 -40.66 -26.81 4.36
N ARG A 344 -39.39 -26.57 4.70
CA ARG A 344 -38.55 -27.47 5.52
C ARG A 344 -38.82 -27.41 7.02
N ASP A 345 -39.84 -26.65 7.46
CA ASP A 345 -40.13 -26.32 8.87
C ASP A 345 -38.90 -25.74 9.60
N LYS A 346 -38.13 -24.91 8.90
CA LYS A 346 -36.94 -24.20 9.42
C LYS A 346 -37.14 -22.69 9.49
N ALA A 347 -38.34 -22.18 9.22
CA ALA A 347 -38.72 -20.80 9.44
C ALA A 347 -40.23 -20.67 9.68
N TYR A 348 -40.63 -19.61 10.37
CA TYR A 348 -42.02 -19.31 10.68
C TYR A 348 -42.27 -17.80 10.72
N VAL A 349 -43.49 -17.38 10.39
CA VAL A 349 -43.89 -15.96 10.52
C VAL A 349 -44.25 -15.66 11.96
N CYS A 350 -43.73 -14.55 12.49
CA CYS A 350 -43.90 -14.12 13.87
C CYS A 350 -44.54 -12.72 13.93
N HIS A 351 -45.55 -12.56 14.78
CA HIS A 351 -46.22 -11.28 15.05
C HIS A 351 -45.83 -10.66 16.39
N CYS A 352 -44.81 -11.20 17.07
CA CYS A 352 -44.32 -10.63 18.31
C CYS A 352 -43.69 -9.25 18.07
N SER A 353 -43.93 -8.32 18.98
CA SER A 353 -43.25 -7.03 19.00
C SER A 353 -41.76 -7.21 19.27
N GLN A 354 -40.94 -6.20 18.93
CA GLN A 354 -39.49 -6.26 19.21
C GLN A 354 -39.20 -6.44 20.71
N GLU A 355 -39.99 -5.83 21.59
CA GLU A 355 -39.82 -5.99 23.04
C GLU A 355 -40.19 -7.40 23.52
N GLN A 356 -41.22 -8.02 22.92
CA GLN A 356 -41.53 -9.42 23.17
C GLN A 356 -40.40 -10.34 22.68
N ILE A 357 -39.89 -10.14 21.46
CA ILE A 357 -38.77 -10.94 20.92
C ILE A 357 -37.54 -10.83 21.82
N LYS A 358 -37.20 -9.62 22.30
CA LYS A 358 -36.07 -9.44 23.22
C LYS A 358 -36.31 -10.12 24.57
N THR A 359 -37.54 -10.08 25.08
CA THR A 359 -37.94 -10.76 26.31
C THR A 359 -37.85 -12.27 26.14
N ASP A 360 -38.34 -12.80 25.03
CA ASP A 360 -38.30 -14.23 24.68
C ASP A 360 -36.88 -14.72 24.47
N ARG A 361 -35.96 -13.85 24.03
CA ARG A 361 -34.51 -14.11 23.98
C ARG A 361 -33.80 -14.00 25.34
N GLY A 362 -34.53 -13.81 26.44
CA GLY A 362 -33.97 -13.95 27.79
C GLY A 362 -33.23 -12.73 28.35
N LEU A 363 -33.58 -11.50 27.91
CA LEU A 363 -32.94 -10.24 28.36
C LEU A 363 -32.53 -10.26 29.87
N LYS A 364 -31.21 -10.20 30.10
CA LYS A 364 -30.46 -10.00 31.35
C LYS A 364 -30.33 -11.16 32.36
N VAL A 365 -31.23 -12.14 32.46
CA VAL A 365 -31.08 -13.28 33.44
C VAL A 365 -31.79 -14.59 33.00
N GLY A 366 -32.59 -14.59 31.92
CA GLY A 366 -33.47 -15.72 31.55
C GLY A 366 -32.93 -16.61 30.42
N ARG A 367 -33.39 -17.87 30.35
CA ARG A 367 -33.17 -18.74 29.17
C ARG A 367 -34.09 -18.31 28.02
N PRO A 368 -33.65 -18.43 26.75
CA PRO A 368 -34.53 -18.18 25.60
C PRO A 368 -35.75 -19.11 25.63
N LYS A 369 -36.90 -18.62 25.17
CA LYS A 369 -38.13 -19.40 25.07
C LYS A 369 -38.79 -19.22 23.69
N PRO A 370 -39.50 -20.24 23.20
CA PRO A 370 -40.22 -20.14 21.94
C PRO A 370 -41.35 -19.11 22.05
N CYS A 371 -41.55 -18.32 21.00
CA CYS A 371 -42.73 -17.47 20.92
C CYS A 371 -43.95 -18.29 20.50
N VAL A 372 -45.16 -17.77 20.75
CA VAL A 372 -46.43 -18.46 20.46
C VAL A 372 -46.63 -18.85 18.99
N HIS A 373 -45.89 -18.23 18.07
CA HIS A 373 -45.97 -18.47 16.63
C HIS A 373 -45.00 -19.55 16.13
N ARG A 374 -44.06 -20.01 16.97
CA ARG A 374 -42.93 -20.86 16.53
C ARG A 374 -43.36 -22.21 15.97
N ASP A 375 -44.42 -22.78 16.53
CA ASP A 375 -44.95 -24.09 16.15
C ASP A 375 -46.19 -23.98 15.24
N ARG A 376 -46.42 -22.81 14.64
CA ARG A 376 -47.52 -22.64 13.69
C ARG A 376 -47.32 -23.52 12.46
N PRO A 377 -48.38 -24.10 11.86
CA PRO A 377 -48.24 -24.98 10.72
C PRO A 377 -47.50 -24.33 9.53
N VAL A 378 -46.73 -25.13 8.80
CA VAL A 378 -46.00 -24.69 7.58
C VAL A 378 -46.93 -23.96 6.61
N SER A 379 -48.12 -24.49 6.36
CA SER A 379 -49.12 -23.88 5.46
C SER A 379 -49.57 -22.49 5.91
N GLU A 380 -49.67 -22.26 7.22
CA GLU A 380 -50.03 -20.96 7.78
C GLU A 380 -48.88 -19.97 7.63
N SER A 381 -47.64 -20.38 7.93
CA SER A 381 -46.45 -19.54 7.72
C SER A 381 -46.27 -19.15 6.25
N LEU A 382 -46.55 -20.06 5.30
CA LEU A 382 -46.50 -19.76 3.87
C LEU A 382 -47.54 -18.69 3.47
N ALA A 383 -48.79 -18.85 3.93
CA ALA A 383 -49.86 -17.89 3.66
C ALA A 383 -49.54 -16.51 4.26
N GLU A 384 -49.02 -16.49 5.49
CA GLU A 384 -48.64 -15.26 6.17
C GLU A 384 -47.44 -14.57 5.52
N PHE A 385 -46.46 -15.31 5.04
CA PHE A 385 -45.28 -14.75 4.38
C PHE A 385 -45.62 -14.15 3.01
N GLU A 386 -46.48 -14.83 2.22
CA GLU A 386 -47.01 -14.26 0.97
C GLU A 386 -47.86 -13.00 1.25
N LYS A 387 -48.64 -13.00 2.33
CA LYS A 387 -49.37 -11.80 2.78
C LYS A 387 -48.42 -10.67 3.17
N MET A 388 -47.30 -10.95 3.84
CA MET A 388 -46.26 -9.94 4.11
C MET A 388 -45.70 -9.36 2.81
N LYS A 389 -45.33 -10.20 1.84
CA LYS A 389 -44.83 -9.78 0.52
C LYS A 389 -45.83 -8.88 -0.22
N ASN A 390 -47.11 -9.19 -0.13
CA ASN A 390 -48.19 -8.45 -0.79
C ASN A 390 -48.70 -7.22 0.00
N GLY A 391 -47.96 -6.78 1.03
CA GLY A 391 -48.28 -5.55 1.77
C GLY A 391 -49.44 -5.66 2.76
N GLY A 392 -49.79 -6.87 3.20
CA GLY A 392 -50.89 -7.11 4.15
C GLY A 392 -50.57 -6.77 5.61
N TYR A 393 -49.38 -6.23 5.89
CA TYR A 393 -48.90 -5.85 7.22
C TYR A 393 -48.18 -4.50 7.18
N ARG A 394 -48.27 -3.73 8.25
CA ARG A 394 -47.44 -2.53 8.44
C ARG A 394 -46.05 -2.91 8.99
N PRO A 395 -45.05 -2.02 8.86
CA PRO A 395 -43.74 -2.25 9.46
C PRO A 395 -43.85 -2.64 10.94
N LYS A 396 -43.06 -3.63 11.34
CA LYS A 396 -43.01 -4.22 12.71
C LYS A 396 -44.23 -5.07 13.13
N GLU A 397 -45.26 -5.25 12.30
CA GLU A 397 -46.41 -6.12 12.63
C GLU A 397 -46.17 -7.61 12.32
N ALA A 398 -45.25 -7.92 11.40
CA ALA A 398 -44.89 -9.28 11.04
C ALA A 398 -43.42 -9.37 10.61
N ASN A 399 -42.77 -10.48 10.95
CA ASN A 399 -41.40 -10.79 10.55
C ASN A 399 -41.26 -12.29 10.27
N LEU A 400 -40.48 -12.67 9.28
CA LEU A 400 -40.08 -14.08 9.11
C LEU A 400 -38.91 -14.36 10.05
N ARG A 401 -38.97 -15.41 10.85
CA ARG A 401 -37.88 -15.85 11.74
C ARG A 401 -37.42 -17.25 11.34
N MET A 402 -36.11 -17.45 11.37
CA MET A 402 -35.49 -18.77 11.26
C MET A 402 -35.88 -19.58 12.50
N LYS A 403 -36.20 -20.87 12.34
CA LYS A 403 -36.51 -21.83 13.41
C LYS A 403 -35.23 -22.60 13.74
N GLN A 404 -34.39 -21.97 14.55
CA GLN A 404 -33.04 -22.44 14.90
C GLN A 404 -33.08 -23.25 16.21
N ASP A 405 -32.03 -23.17 17.02
CA ASP A 405 -31.95 -23.83 18.32
C ASP A 405 -31.91 -22.77 19.44
N LEU A 406 -33.00 -22.72 20.21
CA LEU A 406 -33.13 -21.80 21.34
C LEU A 406 -32.34 -22.26 22.58
N GLU A 407 -31.91 -23.52 22.63
CA GLU A 407 -31.10 -24.05 23.72
C GLU A 407 -29.59 -23.83 23.49
N ASP A 408 -29.21 -23.49 22.25
CA ASP A 408 -27.85 -23.14 21.90
C ASP A 408 -27.37 -21.94 22.73
N GLY A 409 -26.15 -21.99 23.27
CA GLY A 409 -25.60 -20.89 24.06
C GLY A 409 -25.29 -19.62 23.26
N ASN A 410 -25.35 -19.68 21.93
CA ASN A 410 -25.07 -18.59 21.02
C ASN A 410 -26.36 -17.80 20.65
N PRO A 411 -26.43 -16.48 20.95
CA PRO A 411 -27.57 -15.64 20.59
C PRO A 411 -27.91 -15.60 19.09
N GLN A 412 -26.93 -15.91 18.22
CA GLN A 412 -27.13 -15.99 16.77
C GLN A 412 -27.91 -17.25 16.34
N MET A 413 -28.20 -18.16 17.26
CA MET A 413 -29.07 -19.31 17.04
C MET A 413 -30.48 -19.11 17.64
N TRP A 414 -30.78 -17.94 18.21
CA TRP A 414 -32.06 -17.69 18.88
C TRP A 414 -33.13 -17.14 17.96
N ASP A 415 -33.50 -17.96 16.98
CA ASP A 415 -34.50 -17.70 15.95
C ASP A 415 -34.33 -16.30 15.35
N LEU A 416 -33.23 -16.10 14.61
CA LEU A 416 -32.89 -14.85 13.93
C LEU A 416 -33.99 -14.42 12.96
N THR A 417 -34.16 -13.10 12.80
CA THR A 417 -35.11 -12.56 11.83
C THR A 417 -34.51 -12.71 10.43
N ALA A 418 -35.22 -13.37 9.53
CA ALA A 418 -34.86 -13.52 8.12
C ALA A 418 -35.40 -12.38 7.26
N TYR A 419 -36.66 -11.97 7.45
CA TYR A 419 -37.30 -10.88 6.69
C TYR A 419 -38.07 -9.92 7.59
N ARG A 420 -38.14 -8.66 7.16
CA ARG A 420 -38.90 -7.58 7.81
C ARG A 420 -39.76 -6.85 6.79
N VAL A 421 -40.94 -6.40 7.23
CA VAL A 421 -41.76 -5.45 6.47
C VAL A 421 -41.18 -4.05 6.62
N LEU A 422 -40.91 -3.37 5.50
CA LEU A 422 -40.50 -1.96 5.45
C LEU A 422 -41.38 -1.22 4.44
N ASP A 423 -41.77 0.00 4.78
CA ASP A 423 -42.63 0.84 3.95
C ASP A 423 -41.80 1.96 3.32
N SER A 424 -40.82 1.55 2.51
CA SER A 424 -39.91 2.45 1.81
C SER A 424 -39.57 1.86 0.44
N PRO A 425 -39.59 2.67 -0.64
CA PRO A 425 -39.18 2.22 -1.96
C PRO A 425 -37.68 1.96 -2.00
N HIS A 426 -37.27 0.87 -2.63
CA HIS A 426 -35.86 0.53 -2.78
C HIS A 426 -35.21 1.33 -3.91
N HIS A 427 -33.96 1.77 -3.75
CA HIS A 427 -33.25 2.59 -4.75
C HIS A 427 -33.24 1.93 -6.14
N ARG A 428 -32.95 0.62 -6.21
CA ARG A 428 -32.96 -0.19 -7.45
C ARG A 428 -34.32 -0.82 -7.79
N THR A 429 -34.88 -1.64 -6.90
CA THR A 429 -36.10 -2.44 -7.18
C THR A 429 -37.42 -1.69 -6.96
N LYS A 430 -37.35 -0.39 -6.59
CA LYS A 430 -38.49 0.51 -6.41
C LYS A 430 -39.54 -0.10 -5.47
N ASP A 431 -40.80 -0.17 -5.91
CA ASP A 431 -41.92 -0.68 -5.12
C ASP A 431 -42.19 -2.18 -5.28
N LYS A 432 -41.32 -2.92 -5.99
CA LYS A 432 -41.51 -4.37 -6.23
C LYS A 432 -41.60 -5.16 -4.93
N TRP A 433 -40.86 -4.74 -3.90
CA TRP A 433 -40.75 -5.45 -2.62
C TRP A 433 -41.28 -4.58 -1.47
N LYS A 434 -42.08 -5.19 -0.60
CA LYS A 434 -42.55 -4.62 0.69
C LYS A 434 -41.92 -5.31 1.90
N ILE A 435 -41.17 -6.39 1.64
CA ILE A 435 -40.40 -7.13 2.61
C ILE A 435 -38.95 -7.18 2.14
N TYR A 436 -38.03 -7.13 3.10
CA TYR A 436 -36.60 -7.13 2.81
C TYR A 436 -35.90 -8.16 3.70
N PRO A 437 -34.95 -8.94 3.13
CA PRO A 437 -34.15 -9.86 3.91
C PRO A 437 -33.21 -9.10 4.84
N THR A 438 -32.84 -9.73 5.95
CA THR A 438 -31.84 -9.17 6.88
C THR A 438 -30.43 -9.48 6.42
N TYR A 439 -29.45 -8.79 7.03
CA TYR A 439 -28.02 -9.04 6.83
C TYR A 439 -27.65 -10.53 7.02
N ASP A 440 -28.08 -11.14 8.12
CA ASP A 440 -27.77 -12.54 8.46
C ASP A 440 -28.35 -13.53 7.44
N PHE A 441 -29.52 -13.25 6.86
CA PHE A 441 -30.14 -14.07 5.82
C PHE A 441 -29.45 -13.87 4.45
N THR A 442 -29.10 -12.62 4.13
CA THR A 442 -28.60 -12.24 2.81
C THR A 442 -27.15 -12.68 2.60
N HIS A 443 -26.24 -12.33 3.52
CA HIS A 443 -24.80 -12.43 3.25
C HIS A 443 -24.34 -13.86 3.01
N CYS A 444 -24.84 -14.82 3.77
CA CYS A 444 -24.47 -16.23 3.59
C CYS A 444 -25.03 -16.84 2.31
N LEU A 445 -26.29 -16.53 1.97
CA LEU A 445 -26.93 -17.06 0.76
C LEU A 445 -26.37 -16.41 -0.50
N VAL A 446 -26.13 -15.11 -0.51
CA VAL A 446 -25.51 -14.45 -1.67
C VAL A 446 -24.06 -14.90 -1.83
N ASP A 447 -23.32 -15.12 -0.74
CA ASP A 447 -21.99 -15.74 -0.83
C ASP A 447 -22.06 -17.17 -1.43
N SER A 448 -23.12 -17.93 -1.14
CA SER A 448 -23.37 -19.24 -1.73
C SER A 448 -23.64 -19.15 -3.23
N ILE A 449 -24.57 -18.28 -3.62
CA ILE A 449 -24.97 -18.03 -5.02
C ILE A 449 -23.77 -17.56 -5.85
N GLU A 450 -23.00 -16.61 -5.33
CA GLU A 450 -21.79 -16.08 -5.97
C GLU A 450 -20.59 -17.05 -5.91
N ASN A 451 -20.75 -18.24 -5.34
CA ASN A 451 -19.70 -19.26 -5.21
C ASN A 451 -18.43 -18.73 -4.51
N ILE A 452 -18.62 -17.92 -3.46
CA ILE A 452 -17.52 -17.36 -2.67
C ILE A 452 -16.77 -18.50 -1.96
N SER A 453 -15.49 -18.67 -2.30
CA SER A 453 -14.62 -19.62 -1.61
C SER A 453 -14.20 -19.12 -0.23
N HIS A 454 -13.93 -17.81 -0.11
CA HIS A 454 -13.36 -17.17 1.07
C HIS A 454 -14.20 -15.95 1.45
N SER A 455 -15.10 -16.15 2.41
CA SER A 455 -15.92 -15.07 2.96
C SER A 455 -15.16 -14.41 4.11
N LEU A 456 -14.45 -13.32 3.82
CA LEU A 456 -13.56 -12.66 4.79
C LEU A 456 -14.26 -11.45 5.43
N CYS A 457 -14.50 -11.52 6.73
CA CYS A 457 -15.15 -10.45 7.51
C CYS A 457 -14.36 -10.13 8.78
N THR A 458 -14.87 -9.22 9.61
CA THR A 458 -14.19 -8.82 10.83
C THR A 458 -14.62 -9.65 12.04
N THR A 459 -13.81 -9.70 13.10
CA THR A 459 -14.06 -10.54 14.29
C THR A 459 -15.31 -10.17 15.09
N GLU A 460 -15.90 -9.01 14.83
CA GLU A 460 -17.23 -8.63 15.33
C GLU A 460 -18.33 -9.63 14.91
N PHE A 461 -18.14 -10.35 13.81
CA PHE A 461 -19.10 -11.32 13.26
C PHE A 461 -18.73 -12.79 13.57
N ILE A 462 -17.81 -13.03 14.51
CA ILE A 462 -17.36 -14.40 14.81
C ILE A 462 -18.50 -15.31 15.31
N LEU A 463 -19.42 -14.76 16.10
CA LEU A 463 -20.58 -15.49 16.63
C LEU A 463 -21.59 -15.83 15.54
N SER A 464 -21.71 -15.00 14.50
CA SER A 464 -22.66 -15.21 13.39
C SER A 464 -22.18 -16.29 12.42
N ARG A 465 -20.94 -16.76 12.52
CA ARG A 465 -20.44 -17.87 11.70
C ARG A 465 -21.28 -19.13 11.85
N GLN A 466 -21.75 -19.40 13.07
CA GLN A 466 -22.58 -20.58 13.33
C GLN A 466 -23.93 -20.48 12.63
N SER A 467 -24.57 -19.31 12.68
CA SER A 467 -25.84 -19.06 11.98
C SER A 467 -25.68 -18.98 10.47
N TYR A 468 -24.53 -18.48 9.99
CA TYR A 468 -24.13 -18.49 8.59
C TYR A 468 -24.04 -19.91 8.04
N ASP A 469 -23.29 -20.78 8.75
CA ASP A 469 -23.12 -22.19 8.37
C ASP A 469 -24.47 -22.94 8.45
N TRP A 470 -25.24 -22.71 9.51
CA TRP A 470 -26.57 -23.31 9.70
C TRP A 470 -27.52 -23.00 8.55
N LEU A 471 -27.58 -21.75 8.08
CA LEU A 471 -28.54 -21.37 7.05
C LEU A 471 -28.24 -22.06 5.71
N CYS A 472 -26.96 -22.17 5.34
CA CYS A 472 -26.54 -22.89 4.15
C CYS A 472 -26.88 -24.39 4.25
N ASP A 473 -26.60 -25.01 5.41
CA ASP A 473 -26.90 -26.42 5.64
C ASP A 473 -28.42 -26.69 5.66
N ALA A 474 -29.22 -25.81 6.26
CA ALA A 474 -30.68 -25.96 6.33
C ALA A 474 -31.34 -25.93 4.94
N LEU A 475 -30.79 -25.15 4.02
CA LEU A 475 -31.23 -25.05 2.63
C LEU A 475 -30.50 -26.01 1.69
N GLU A 476 -29.53 -26.77 2.20
CA GLU A 476 -28.67 -27.69 1.44
C GLU A 476 -28.02 -27.02 0.22
N VAL A 477 -27.64 -25.75 0.35
CA VAL A 477 -26.88 -25.00 -0.66
C VAL A 477 -25.39 -25.04 -0.36
N TYR A 478 -24.55 -24.64 -1.33
CA TYR A 478 -23.11 -24.53 -1.10
C TYR A 478 -22.83 -23.68 0.15
N LYS A 479 -21.95 -24.15 1.03
CA LYS A 479 -21.59 -23.44 2.27
C LYS A 479 -20.21 -22.79 2.15
N PRO A 480 -20.12 -21.49 1.81
CA PRO A 480 -18.86 -20.75 1.83
C PRO A 480 -18.17 -20.83 3.19
N ARG A 481 -16.85 -20.66 3.22
CA ARG A 481 -16.13 -20.58 4.50
C ARG A 481 -15.98 -19.13 4.94
N GLN A 482 -16.72 -18.75 5.99
CA GLN A 482 -16.50 -17.49 6.70
C GLN A 482 -15.24 -17.58 7.58
N SER A 483 -14.36 -16.59 7.46
CA SER A 483 -13.15 -16.42 8.28
C SER A 483 -12.97 -14.96 8.69
N GLU A 484 -12.66 -14.73 9.97
CA GLU A 484 -12.68 -13.41 10.57
C GLU A 484 -11.29 -12.88 10.90
N TYR A 485 -11.00 -11.64 10.51
CA TYR A 485 -9.78 -10.93 10.87
C TYR A 485 -10.06 -9.73 11.78
N GLY A 486 -9.08 -9.32 12.57
CA GLY A 486 -9.20 -8.18 13.47
C GLY A 486 -9.27 -6.86 12.70
N ARG A 487 -10.22 -6.01 13.10
CA ARG A 487 -10.42 -4.68 12.55
C ARG A 487 -9.20 -3.78 12.74
N LEU A 488 -8.99 -2.84 11.81
CA LEU A 488 -8.08 -1.71 11.97
C LEU A 488 -8.83 -0.52 12.57
N ASN A 489 -8.32 0.00 13.69
CA ASN A 489 -8.75 1.24 14.31
C ASN A 489 -7.57 2.20 14.44
N LEU A 490 -7.83 3.49 14.25
CA LEU A 490 -6.88 4.56 14.57
C LEU A 490 -7.29 5.25 15.87
N GLU A 491 -6.34 5.40 16.78
CA GLU A 491 -6.49 6.19 18.00
C GLU A 491 -6.29 7.69 17.69
N GLY A 492 -6.96 8.56 18.42
CA GLY A 492 -6.92 10.01 18.22
C GLY A 492 -7.84 10.55 17.14
N THR A 493 -8.79 9.73 16.66
CA THR A 493 -9.80 10.13 15.69
C THR A 493 -11.12 9.40 15.91
N VAL A 494 -12.15 9.77 15.15
CA VAL A 494 -13.47 9.11 15.16
C VAL A 494 -13.74 8.49 13.79
N MET A 495 -14.13 7.21 13.78
CA MET A 495 -14.48 6.48 12.56
C MET A 495 -15.97 6.16 12.46
N SER A 496 -16.78 6.45 13.49
CA SER A 496 -18.20 6.14 13.45
C SER A 496 -18.93 7.14 12.55
N LYS A 497 -19.73 6.62 11.62
CA LYS A 497 -20.53 7.41 10.68
C LYS A 497 -21.37 8.48 11.39
N ARG A 498 -22.02 8.13 12.51
CA ARG A 498 -22.81 9.06 13.31
C ARG A 498 -21.99 10.25 13.83
N LYS A 499 -20.76 10.02 14.30
CA LYS A 499 -19.89 11.10 14.80
C LYS A 499 -19.34 11.95 13.66
N ILE A 500 -18.95 11.34 12.52
CA ILE A 500 -18.48 12.10 11.36
C ILE A 500 -19.61 12.96 10.78
N LEU A 501 -20.83 12.43 10.69
CA LEU A 501 -22.00 13.19 10.26
C LEU A 501 -22.28 14.38 11.19
N ALA A 502 -22.09 14.22 12.50
CA ALA A 502 -22.19 15.34 13.45
C ALA A 502 -21.06 16.37 13.26
N LEU A 503 -19.81 15.94 13.03
CA LEU A 503 -18.69 16.85 12.72
C LEU A 503 -18.99 17.73 11.49
N VAL A 504 -19.50 17.11 10.42
CA VAL A 504 -19.85 17.80 9.17
C VAL A 504 -21.08 18.69 9.36
N GLY A 505 -22.17 18.14 9.92
CA GLY A 505 -23.43 18.86 10.07
C GLY A 505 -23.37 20.04 11.02
N GLU A 506 -22.47 20.00 12.01
CA GLU A 506 -22.24 21.10 12.96
C GLU A 506 -21.11 22.05 12.53
N GLY A 507 -20.49 21.82 11.37
CA GLY A 507 -19.50 22.74 10.78
C GLY A 507 -18.10 22.70 11.42
N PHE A 508 -17.75 21.66 12.18
CA PHE A 508 -16.37 21.50 12.70
C PHE A 508 -15.37 21.15 11.59
N VAL A 509 -15.85 20.57 10.50
CA VAL A 509 -15.09 20.22 9.30
C VAL A 509 -15.87 20.61 8.04
N ASN A 510 -15.16 20.86 6.93
CA ASN A 510 -15.76 21.42 5.71
C ASN A 510 -16.60 20.40 4.92
N GLY A 511 -16.46 19.11 5.21
CA GLY A 511 -17.12 18.04 4.48
C GLY A 511 -16.57 16.67 4.84
N TRP A 512 -17.08 15.63 4.16
CA TRP A 512 -16.63 14.25 4.36
C TRP A 512 -15.22 13.97 3.85
N ASP A 513 -14.72 14.83 2.96
CA ASP A 513 -13.37 14.81 2.39
C ASP A 513 -12.43 15.82 3.06
N ASP A 514 -12.82 16.47 4.16
CA ASP A 514 -11.94 17.38 4.90
C ASP A 514 -10.65 16.64 5.32
N PRO A 515 -9.44 17.11 4.94
CA PRO A 515 -8.17 16.43 5.19
C PRO A 515 -7.85 16.09 6.66
N ARG A 516 -8.58 16.64 7.63
CA ARG A 516 -8.45 16.30 9.07
C ARG A 516 -9.19 15.01 9.44
N LEU A 517 -10.07 14.51 8.57
CA LEU A 517 -10.78 13.25 8.75
C LEU A 517 -9.96 12.07 8.22
N TYR A 518 -10.33 10.87 8.68
CA TYR A 518 -9.75 9.60 8.24
C TYR A 518 -10.73 8.78 7.38
N THR A 519 -11.62 9.48 6.67
CA THR A 519 -12.29 8.91 5.50
C THR A 519 -11.25 8.68 4.40
N LEU A 520 -11.42 7.67 3.55
CA LEU A 520 -10.46 7.40 2.48
C LEU A 520 -10.45 8.55 1.45
N ILE A 521 -11.59 9.18 1.20
CA ILE A 521 -11.67 10.39 0.36
C ILE A 521 -10.96 11.60 0.99
N ALA A 522 -10.99 11.75 2.32
CA ALA A 522 -10.23 12.80 3.01
C ALA A 522 -8.72 12.55 2.95
N LEU A 523 -8.28 11.31 3.19
CA LEU A 523 -6.87 10.95 3.11
C LEU A 523 -6.34 11.10 1.68
N ARG A 524 -7.17 10.77 0.68
CA ARG A 524 -6.89 11.03 -0.73
C ARG A 524 -6.71 12.53 -0.97
N ARG A 525 -7.69 13.37 -0.59
CA ARG A 525 -7.62 14.84 -0.74
C ARG A 525 -6.46 15.48 0.04
N ARG A 526 -6.14 14.95 1.22
CA ARG A 526 -4.96 15.35 2.01
C ARG A 526 -3.66 15.12 1.22
N GLY A 527 -3.66 14.18 0.28
CA GLY A 527 -2.54 13.83 -0.57
C GLY A 527 -1.81 12.55 -0.15
N VAL A 528 -2.39 11.73 0.73
CA VAL A 528 -1.79 10.43 1.08
C VAL A 528 -1.80 9.50 -0.14
N PRO A 529 -0.66 8.92 -0.55
CA PRO A 529 -0.64 7.98 -1.67
C PRO A 529 -1.39 6.68 -1.35
N PRO A 530 -2.14 6.09 -2.30
CA PRO A 530 -2.82 4.82 -2.07
C PRO A 530 -1.84 3.70 -1.72
N GLY A 531 -0.66 3.66 -2.37
CA GLY A 531 0.41 2.73 -2.05
C GLY A 531 0.90 2.84 -0.60
N ALA A 532 0.93 4.04 -0.02
CA ALA A 532 1.29 4.21 1.40
C ALA A 532 0.27 3.56 2.34
N ILE A 533 -1.03 3.64 2.02
CA ILE A 533 -2.10 3.00 2.80
C ILE A 533 -1.99 1.47 2.69
N LEU A 534 -1.76 0.93 1.49
CA LEU A 534 -1.60 -0.50 1.30
C LEU A 534 -0.34 -1.03 1.99
N SER A 535 0.79 -0.35 1.86
CA SER A 535 2.03 -0.70 2.56
C SER A 535 1.85 -0.65 4.07
N PHE A 536 1.14 0.35 4.59
CA PHE A 536 0.79 0.44 6.01
C PHE A 536 -0.02 -0.78 6.46
N VAL A 537 -1.12 -1.08 5.78
CA VAL A 537 -1.97 -2.24 6.10
C VAL A 537 -1.18 -3.55 6.02
N SER A 538 -0.37 -3.72 4.97
CA SER A 538 0.48 -4.90 4.80
C SER A 538 1.49 -5.03 5.94
N SER A 539 2.10 -3.93 6.40
CA SER A 539 3.10 -3.94 7.48
C SER A 539 2.52 -4.29 8.85
N LEU A 540 1.24 -4.03 9.07
CA LEU A 540 0.54 -4.43 10.31
C LEU A 540 0.29 -5.93 10.37
N GLY A 541 0.29 -6.60 9.20
CA GLY A 541 -0.13 -7.98 9.07
C GLY A 541 -1.63 -8.18 9.24
N VAL A 542 -2.05 -9.42 9.05
CA VAL A 542 -3.45 -9.84 9.23
C VAL A 542 -3.49 -10.95 10.26
N SER A 543 -4.23 -10.72 11.34
CA SER A 543 -4.47 -11.65 12.43
C SER A 543 -5.91 -11.48 12.92
N THR A 544 -6.35 -12.32 13.87
CA THR A 544 -7.66 -12.21 14.51
C THR A 544 -7.72 -11.09 15.57
N ALA A 545 -6.56 -10.57 16.02
CA ALA A 545 -6.50 -9.50 17.01
C ALA A 545 -6.80 -8.14 16.38
N THR A 546 -7.58 -7.30 17.07
CA THR A 546 -7.83 -5.93 16.66
C THR A 546 -6.54 -5.13 16.65
N SER A 547 -6.33 -4.34 15.60
CA SER A 547 -5.16 -3.47 15.46
C SER A 547 -5.59 -2.05 15.82
N ASN A 548 -5.29 -1.62 17.05
CA ASN A 548 -5.43 -0.22 17.45
C ASN A 548 -4.08 0.47 17.23
N ILE A 549 -4.06 1.47 16.35
CA ILE A 549 -2.82 2.11 15.90
C ILE A 549 -2.91 3.61 16.13
N GLU A 550 -1.87 4.17 16.74
CA GLU A 550 -1.72 5.61 16.89
C GLU A 550 -1.55 6.31 15.54
N ILE A 551 -2.11 7.52 15.41
CA ILE A 551 -1.98 8.36 14.20
C ILE A 551 -0.51 8.55 13.80
N ASN A 552 0.39 8.75 14.75
CA ASN A 552 1.80 9.01 14.46
C ASN A 552 2.47 7.85 13.72
N ARG A 553 2.07 6.60 14.02
CA ARG A 553 2.56 5.41 13.31
C ARG A 553 2.03 5.35 11.87
N PHE A 554 0.78 5.74 11.64
CA PHE A 554 0.24 5.87 10.28
C PHE A 554 0.98 6.97 9.51
N GLU A 555 1.14 8.16 10.09
CA GLU A 555 1.86 9.27 9.47
C GLU A 555 3.34 8.95 9.20
N GLN A 556 3.98 8.16 10.07
CA GLN A 556 5.33 7.64 9.84
C GLN A 556 5.39 6.75 8.60
N ALA A 557 4.42 5.84 8.42
CA ALA A 557 4.37 4.98 7.23
C ALA A 557 4.15 5.83 5.96
N VAL A 558 3.30 6.86 6.02
CA VAL A 558 3.10 7.81 4.92
C VAL A 558 4.39 8.56 4.60
N ARG A 559 5.11 9.05 5.62
CA ARG A 559 6.38 9.76 5.47
C ARG A 559 7.45 8.89 4.82
N GLN A 560 7.61 7.65 5.30
CA GLN A 560 8.58 6.70 4.76
C GLN A 560 8.30 6.38 3.28
N TYR A 561 7.02 6.25 2.92
CA TYR A 561 6.62 6.04 1.54
C TYR A 561 6.95 7.27 0.66
N LEU A 562 6.60 8.47 1.13
CA LEU A 562 6.83 9.71 0.38
C LEU A 562 8.32 10.02 0.19
N GLU A 563 9.17 9.74 1.18
CA GLU A 563 10.60 10.04 1.15
C GLU A 563 11.34 9.42 -0.06
N GLY A 564 10.86 8.27 -0.54
CA GLY A 564 11.42 7.58 -1.70
C GLY A 564 10.61 7.72 -2.99
N SER A 565 9.48 8.44 -2.99
CA SER A 565 8.54 8.45 -4.13
C SER A 565 8.19 9.82 -4.70
N VAL A 566 8.54 10.93 -4.02
CA VAL A 566 8.19 12.29 -4.50
C VAL A 566 9.40 13.16 -4.81
N ALA A 567 9.20 14.13 -5.69
CA ALA A 567 10.19 15.16 -6.00
C ALA A 567 10.44 16.10 -4.80
N ARG A 568 11.63 16.72 -4.75
CA ARG A 568 12.06 17.69 -3.73
C ARG A 568 12.19 19.08 -4.36
N LEU A 569 11.28 19.97 -3.97
CA LEU A 569 11.25 21.33 -4.47
C LEU A 569 11.73 22.30 -3.39
N LEU A 570 12.34 23.41 -3.81
CA LEU A 570 12.54 24.55 -2.93
C LEU A 570 11.19 25.28 -2.78
N MET A 571 10.80 25.50 -1.53
CA MET A 571 9.56 26.16 -1.16
C MET A 571 9.82 27.07 0.03
N VAL A 572 9.15 28.22 0.07
CA VAL A 572 9.24 29.20 1.14
C VAL A 572 7.82 29.47 1.64
N MET A 573 7.55 29.24 2.92
CA MET A 573 6.20 29.37 3.49
C MET A 573 5.90 30.82 3.83
N GLN A 574 6.86 31.52 4.43
CA GLN A 574 6.78 32.94 4.78
C GLN A 574 7.91 33.72 4.10
N PRO A 575 7.70 34.22 2.87
CA PRO A 575 8.78 34.85 2.11
C PRO A 575 9.34 36.10 2.76
N LEU A 576 10.65 36.10 2.98
CA LEU A 576 11.46 37.26 3.34
C LEU A 576 12.39 37.58 2.17
N LYS A 577 12.28 38.80 1.64
CA LYS A 577 13.07 39.24 0.49
C LYS A 577 14.54 39.39 0.87
N VAL A 578 15.43 38.94 -0.02
CA VAL A 578 16.88 39.09 0.08
C VAL A 578 17.41 39.69 -1.21
N THR A 579 18.18 40.76 -1.10
CA THR A 579 18.89 41.41 -2.20
C THR A 579 20.39 41.14 -2.07
N ILE A 580 20.98 40.48 -3.07
CA ILE A 580 22.41 40.14 -3.09
C ILE A 580 23.19 41.30 -3.70
N GLU A 581 23.82 42.12 -2.86
CA GLU A 581 24.32 43.46 -3.21
C GLU A 581 25.42 43.46 -4.26
N ASN A 582 26.27 42.43 -4.28
CA ASN A 582 27.44 42.32 -5.18
C ASN A 582 27.17 41.55 -6.48
N LEU A 583 25.91 41.27 -6.81
CA LEU A 583 25.50 40.76 -8.13
C LEU A 583 24.88 41.88 -8.99
N PRO A 584 25.09 41.90 -10.31
CA PRO A 584 24.43 42.88 -11.18
C PRO A 584 22.91 42.66 -11.19
N GLU A 585 22.15 43.72 -11.52
CA GLU A 585 20.68 43.69 -11.46
C GLU A 585 20.06 42.66 -12.42
N ASP A 586 20.69 42.46 -13.58
CA ASP A 586 20.32 41.49 -14.61
C ASP A 586 20.99 40.12 -14.44
N HIS A 587 21.60 39.85 -13.29
CA HIS A 587 22.24 38.56 -13.03
C HIS A 587 21.23 37.41 -13.12
N LEU A 588 21.55 36.43 -13.96
CA LEU A 588 20.81 35.19 -14.10
C LEU A 588 21.78 34.02 -14.28
N GLU A 589 21.76 33.10 -13.33
CA GLU A 589 22.43 31.81 -13.44
C GLU A 589 21.39 30.70 -13.38
N TRP A 590 21.39 29.81 -14.37
CA TRP A 590 20.51 28.65 -14.38
C TRP A 590 21.18 27.48 -13.66
N ILE A 591 20.56 27.03 -12.57
CA ILE A 591 21.03 25.89 -11.79
C ILE A 591 20.25 24.65 -12.21
N GLU A 592 20.94 23.66 -12.76
CA GLU A 592 20.38 22.34 -13.00
C GLU A 592 20.46 21.48 -11.74
N LYS A 593 19.35 20.81 -11.39
CA LYS A 593 19.30 19.91 -10.26
C LYS A 593 18.36 18.72 -10.52
N PRO A 594 18.60 17.56 -9.90
CA PRO A 594 17.64 16.47 -9.92
C PRO A 594 16.39 16.82 -9.09
N PHE A 595 15.23 16.35 -9.52
CA PHE A 595 14.02 16.40 -8.69
C PHE A 595 14.21 15.59 -7.40
N HIS A 596 14.94 14.48 -7.45
CA HIS A 596 15.25 13.70 -6.25
C HIS A 596 16.68 13.12 -6.31
N PRO A 597 17.51 13.31 -5.27
CA PRO A 597 18.94 12.95 -5.32
C PRO A 597 19.19 11.43 -5.43
N LYS A 598 18.23 10.60 -5.02
CA LYS A 598 18.35 9.13 -5.03
C LYS A 598 17.42 8.44 -6.02
N VAL A 599 16.57 9.18 -6.73
CA VAL A 599 15.53 8.61 -7.61
C VAL A 599 15.64 9.28 -8.98
N ALA A 600 16.58 8.81 -9.78
CA ALA A 600 16.89 9.38 -11.10
C ALA A 600 15.69 9.33 -12.07
N ALA A 601 14.77 8.37 -11.89
CA ALA A 601 13.56 8.23 -12.71
C ALA A 601 12.62 9.46 -12.65
N LEU A 602 12.69 10.28 -11.60
CA LEU A 602 11.90 11.53 -11.52
C LEU A 602 12.47 12.63 -12.43
N GLY A 603 13.70 12.47 -12.92
CA GLY A 603 14.37 13.39 -13.83
C GLY A 603 14.94 14.64 -13.12
N ASN A 604 15.28 15.63 -13.94
CA ASN A 604 15.89 16.89 -13.53
C ASN A 604 14.98 18.09 -13.81
N THR A 605 15.29 19.20 -13.16
CA THR A 605 14.70 20.52 -13.40
C THR A 605 15.79 21.58 -13.34
N ARG A 606 15.46 22.80 -13.79
CA ARG A 606 16.34 23.97 -13.70
C ARG A 606 15.64 25.08 -12.94
N ILE A 607 16.40 25.82 -12.14
CA ILE A 607 15.90 26.95 -11.35
C ILE A 607 16.78 28.18 -11.59
N PRO A 608 16.20 29.39 -11.63
CA PRO A 608 16.98 30.60 -11.77
C PRO A 608 17.63 30.96 -10.43
N PHE A 609 18.84 31.50 -10.48
CA PHE A 609 19.49 32.21 -9.40
C PHE A 609 19.75 33.65 -9.86
N THR A 610 19.19 34.62 -9.14
CA THR A 610 19.22 36.03 -9.53
C THR A 610 19.66 36.89 -8.35
N ARG A 611 19.80 38.20 -8.57
CA ARG A 611 20.10 39.18 -7.51
C ARG A 611 19.07 39.17 -6.38
N THR A 612 17.79 38.92 -6.70
CA THR A 612 16.69 38.98 -5.73
C THR A 612 16.13 37.59 -5.50
N ILE A 613 16.25 37.12 -4.26
CA ILE A 613 15.72 35.83 -3.82
C ILE A 613 14.82 36.02 -2.60
N TYR A 614 14.06 34.99 -2.28
CA TYR A 614 13.25 34.89 -1.07
C TYR A 614 13.70 33.68 -0.27
N ILE A 615 13.79 33.85 1.04
CA ILE A 615 14.04 32.79 2.02
C ILE A 615 12.86 32.72 2.99
N ASP A 616 12.80 31.68 3.81
CA ASP A 616 11.81 31.65 4.89
C ASP A 616 12.16 32.65 5.99
N ALA A 617 11.16 33.39 6.47
CA ALA A 617 11.34 34.36 7.55
C ALA A 617 11.91 33.71 8.82
N ASP A 618 11.57 32.45 9.09
CA ASP A 618 12.10 31.66 10.23
C ASP A 618 13.59 31.29 10.10
N ASP A 619 14.20 31.55 8.94
CA ASP A 619 15.63 31.37 8.70
C ASP A 619 16.45 32.67 8.92
N PHE A 620 15.80 33.76 9.37
CA PHE A 620 16.46 34.99 9.82
C PHE A 620 16.05 35.40 11.24
N ARG A 621 16.99 35.95 12.02
CA ARG A 621 16.70 36.63 13.28
C ARG A 621 17.71 37.73 13.58
N LEU A 622 17.30 38.69 14.40
CA LEU A 622 18.13 39.85 14.78
C LEU A 622 19.23 39.47 15.78
N GLU A 623 18.88 38.69 16.80
CA GLU A 623 19.81 38.28 17.86
C GLU A 623 20.38 36.89 17.58
N ASP A 624 21.72 36.78 17.59
CA ASP A 624 22.38 35.48 17.45
C ASP A 624 22.56 34.74 18.79
N SER A 625 22.81 33.44 18.70
CA SER A 625 22.93 32.44 19.77
C SER A 625 23.68 31.24 19.19
N GLU A 626 24.40 30.52 20.04
CA GLU A 626 25.34 29.48 19.61
C GLU A 626 24.66 28.29 18.90
N ASP A 627 23.39 28.03 19.21
CA ASP A 627 22.59 26.91 18.71
C ASP A 627 21.86 27.18 17.38
N TYR A 628 22.03 28.38 16.80
CA TYR A 628 21.39 28.75 15.54
C TYR A 628 22.40 28.87 14.41
N PHE A 629 22.13 28.14 13.33
CA PHE A 629 23.05 28.00 12.21
C PHE A 629 22.60 28.71 10.93
N ARG A 630 21.49 29.46 10.98
CA ARG A 630 20.92 30.18 9.82
C ARG A 630 21.32 31.67 9.87
N LEU A 631 20.62 32.54 9.15
CA LEU A 631 21.03 33.94 8.98
C LEU A 631 20.74 34.80 10.21
N ALA A 632 21.72 35.61 10.56
CA ALA A 632 21.63 36.75 11.46
C ALA A 632 22.57 37.83 10.90
N PRO A 633 22.48 39.10 11.36
CA PRO A 633 23.42 40.14 10.93
C PRO A 633 24.89 39.68 11.08
N GLY A 634 25.66 39.76 9.99
CA GLY A 634 27.06 39.32 9.93
C GLY A 634 27.30 37.82 9.79
N LYS A 635 26.26 36.96 9.77
CA LYS A 635 26.40 35.51 9.59
C LYS A 635 26.22 35.08 8.15
N THR A 636 26.95 34.02 7.82
CA THR A 636 26.91 33.32 6.53
C THR A 636 26.02 32.08 6.60
N VAL A 637 25.19 31.87 5.58
CA VAL A 637 24.41 30.63 5.38
C VAL A 637 24.62 30.08 3.98
N GLY A 638 24.56 28.75 3.85
CA GLY A 638 24.48 28.11 2.55
C GLY A 638 23.07 28.18 1.98
N LEU A 639 22.97 28.27 0.66
CA LEU A 639 21.72 28.16 -0.08
C LEU A 639 21.72 26.81 -0.81
N PHE A 640 20.64 26.03 -0.72
CA PHE A 640 20.60 24.73 -1.40
C PHE A 640 20.75 24.88 -2.91
N GLN A 641 21.65 24.10 -3.52
CA GLN A 641 21.96 24.09 -4.96
C GLN A 641 22.58 25.37 -5.52
N ALA A 642 22.64 26.47 -4.76
CA ALA A 642 23.29 27.70 -5.19
C ALA A 642 24.82 27.53 -5.25
N PRO A 643 25.52 28.31 -6.10
CA PRO A 643 26.97 28.18 -6.28
C PRO A 643 27.78 28.56 -5.04
N HIS A 644 27.32 29.55 -4.27
CA HIS A 644 28.03 30.12 -3.13
C HIS A 644 27.10 30.48 -1.96
N PRO A 645 27.60 30.51 -0.71
CA PRO A 645 26.83 30.97 0.44
C PRO A 645 26.67 32.51 0.44
N ILE A 646 25.72 33.00 1.24
CA ILE A 646 25.45 34.43 1.41
C ILE A 646 25.68 34.87 2.86
N THR A 647 26.17 36.09 3.04
CA THR A 647 26.36 36.74 4.35
C THR A 647 25.43 37.94 4.48
N CYS A 648 24.65 38.03 5.57
CA CYS A 648 23.77 39.18 5.81
C CYS A 648 24.58 40.40 6.24
N THR A 649 24.54 41.47 5.44
CA THR A 649 25.27 42.73 5.67
C THR A 649 24.41 43.74 6.42
N SER A 650 23.14 43.86 6.04
CA SER A 650 22.18 44.76 6.68
C SER A 650 20.74 44.30 6.43
N TYR A 651 19.77 44.99 7.03
CA TYR A 651 18.35 44.69 6.87
C TYR A 651 17.51 45.96 6.90
N LYS A 652 16.31 45.87 6.35
CA LYS A 652 15.28 46.90 6.40
C LYS A 652 14.08 46.41 7.19
N SER A 653 13.67 47.20 8.18
CA SER A 653 12.44 46.95 8.94
C SER A 653 11.33 47.91 8.55
N ASP A 654 10.10 47.44 8.65
CA ASP A 654 8.92 48.28 8.59
C ASP A 654 8.87 49.21 9.82
N SER A 655 8.69 50.51 9.58
CA SER A 655 8.77 51.52 10.63
C SER A 655 7.59 51.50 11.62
N ALA A 656 6.46 50.90 11.24
CA ALA A 656 5.26 50.84 12.07
C ALA A 656 5.20 49.57 12.92
N THR A 657 5.62 48.44 12.37
CA THR A 657 5.52 47.10 12.99
C THR A 657 6.85 46.59 13.55
N GLY A 658 7.97 47.16 13.14
CA GLY A 658 9.32 46.67 13.47
C GLY A 658 9.70 45.38 12.76
N LYS A 659 8.81 44.78 11.96
CA LYS A 659 9.06 43.52 11.24
C LYS A 659 10.10 43.73 10.15
N VAL A 660 11.04 42.80 10.02
CA VAL A 660 12.03 42.82 8.94
C VAL A 660 11.36 42.47 7.62
N THR A 661 11.58 43.31 6.60
CA THR A 661 10.92 43.24 5.28
C THR A 661 11.87 42.87 4.16
N GLU A 662 13.15 43.21 4.29
CA GLU A 662 14.18 42.93 3.30
C GLU A 662 15.54 42.75 3.99
N LEU A 663 16.31 41.78 3.53
CA LEU A 663 17.70 41.58 3.90
C LEU A 663 18.61 42.00 2.75
N PHE A 664 19.72 42.63 3.08
CA PHE A 664 20.81 42.86 2.17
C PHE A 664 21.93 41.88 2.51
N CYS A 665 22.35 41.13 1.50
CA CYS A 665 23.35 40.09 1.66
C CYS A 665 24.45 40.24 0.63
N ARG A 666 25.62 39.71 0.94
CA ARG A 666 26.73 39.58 0.00
C ARG A 666 26.95 38.11 -0.34
N LEU A 667 27.16 37.80 -1.62
CA LEU A 667 27.58 36.48 -2.07
C LEU A 667 29.06 36.27 -1.78
N GLU A 668 29.40 35.18 -1.09
CA GLU A 668 30.79 34.81 -0.77
C GLU A 668 31.45 34.12 -1.96
N ASN A 669 31.75 34.89 -3.01
CA ASN A 669 32.31 34.41 -4.28
C ASN A 669 33.83 34.67 -4.44
N GLY A 670 34.51 35.12 -3.38
CA GLY A 670 35.95 35.40 -3.40
C GLY A 670 36.69 34.87 -2.17
N GLY A 671 37.94 34.43 -2.36
CA GLY A 671 38.80 33.94 -1.28
C GLY A 671 38.50 32.51 -0.80
N ASN A 672 39.01 32.16 0.37
CA ASN A 672 38.84 30.82 0.96
C ASN A 672 37.48 30.73 1.67
N ILE A 673 36.45 30.26 0.95
CA ILE A 673 35.06 30.22 1.42
C ILE A 673 34.95 29.20 2.57
N LYS A 674 34.61 29.67 3.77
CA LYS A 674 34.33 28.78 4.90
C LYS A 674 33.04 28.01 4.63
N LYS A 675 33.09 26.69 4.81
CA LYS A 675 31.90 25.83 4.68
C LYS A 675 30.81 26.32 5.65
N PRO A 676 29.60 26.67 5.17
CA PRO A 676 28.53 27.16 6.03
C PRO A 676 28.03 26.06 6.98
N LYS A 677 27.55 26.45 8.16
CA LYS A 677 27.04 25.53 9.19
C LYS A 677 25.67 24.92 8.84
N ALA A 678 24.88 25.62 8.02
CA ALA A 678 23.60 25.14 7.54
C ALA A 678 23.33 25.58 6.10
N PHE A 679 22.40 24.88 5.45
CA PHE A 679 21.86 25.21 4.15
C PHE A 679 20.35 25.43 4.25
N ILE A 680 19.85 26.51 3.66
CA ILE A 680 18.44 26.88 3.67
C ILE A 680 17.87 26.88 2.25
N GLN A 681 16.56 26.67 2.17
CA GLN A 681 15.81 26.74 0.92
C GLN A 681 15.51 28.19 0.55
N TRP A 682 15.38 28.44 -0.74
CA TRP A 682 15.20 29.77 -1.31
C TRP A 682 14.49 29.65 -2.67
N VAL A 683 13.93 30.76 -3.15
CA VAL A 683 13.38 30.88 -4.50
C VAL A 683 13.78 32.23 -5.10
N ALA A 684 14.13 32.28 -6.39
CA ALA A 684 14.50 33.53 -7.04
C ALA A 684 13.32 34.25 -7.69
N GLU A 685 13.43 35.58 -7.77
CA GLU A 685 12.60 36.41 -8.63
C GLU A 685 13.16 36.42 -10.04
N HIS A 686 12.36 35.99 -11.01
CA HIS A 686 12.68 36.06 -12.43
C HIS A 686 11.38 36.02 -13.26
N ALA A 687 10.85 37.20 -13.55
CA ALA A 687 9.57 37.37 -14.25
C ALA A 687 9.50 36.64 -15.61
N PRO A 688 10.54 36.63 -16.48
CA PRO A 688 10.49 35.95 -17.77
C PRO A 688 10.25 34.43 -17.69
N SER A 689 10.68 33.79 -16.60
CA SER A 689 10.42 32.35 -16.38
C SER A 689 9.22 32.10 -15.45
N GLY A 690 8.51 33.14 -15.01
CA GLY A 690 7.44 33.03 -14.02
C GLY A 690 7.92 32.57 -12.63
N SER A 691 9.17 32.88 -12.26
CA SER A 691 9.71 32.57 -10.93
C SER A 691 9.48 33.73 -9.96
N PRO A 692 9.05 33.47 -8.71
CA PRO A 692 8.65 32.16 -8.18
C PRO A 692 7.21 31.78 -8.56
N VAL A 693 6.86 30.51 -8.37
CA VAL A 693 5.47 30.05 -8.42
C VAL A 693 4.79 30.46 -7.12
N HIS A 694 3.92 31.48 -7.19
CA HIS A 694 3.13 31.90 -6.05
C HIS A 694 2.02 30.90 -5.73
N VAL A 695 1.87 30.56 -4.45
CA VAL A 695 0.80 29.71 -3.92
C VAL A 695 -0.17 30.59 -3.13
N ASP A 696 -1.45 30.53 -3.48
CA ASP A 696 -2.48 31.39 -2.91
C ASP A 696 -2.88 30.95 -1.49
N GLU A 697 -2.99 29.64 -1.27
CA GLU A 697 -3.24 29.04 0.05
C GLU A 697 -2.36 27.81 0.28
N THR A 698 -1.72 27.72 1.45
CA THR A 698 -1.11 26.49 1.96
C THR A 698 -1.77 26.11 3.28
N ARG A 699 -2.47 24.98 3.29
CA ARG A 699 -3.27 24.47 4.40
C ARG A 699 -2.46 23.47 5.21
N VAL A 700 -2.23 23.78 6.48
CA VAL A 700 -1.49 22.99 7.45
C VAL A 700 -2.49 22.38 8.44
N PHE A 701 -2.60 21.05 8.42
CA PHE A 701 -3.55 20.32 9.27
C PHE A 701 -2.84 19.81 10.53
N HIS A 702 -3.38 20.16 11.69
CA HIS A 702 -3.01 19.59 12.99
C HIS A 702 -4.07 18.57 13.44
N ARG A 703 -3.87 17.98 14.62
CA ARG A 703 -4.83 17.01 15.17
C ARG A 703 -6.19 17.70 15.35
N LEU A 704 -7.26 17.03 14.88
CA LEU A 704 -8.64 17.52 15.01
C LEU A 704 -9.12 17.49 16.46
N PHE A 705 -8.65 16.51 17.22
CA PHE A 705 -8.97 16.32 18.63
C PHE A 705 -7.75 16.62 19.50
N LYS A 706 -8.00 17.15 20.70
CA LYS A 706 -6.97 17.42 21.71
C LYS A 706 -6.49 16.15 22.40
N SER A 707 -7.35 15.14 22.51
CA SER A 707 -7.04 13.86 23.16
C SER A 707 -6.85 12.70 22.18
N ASP A 708 -6.11 11.68 22.61
CA ASP A 708 -5.97 10.40 21.87
C ASP A 708 -7.25 9.56 21.90
N ASN A 709 -8.16 9.82 22.84
CA ASN A 709 -9.40 9.06 22.99
C ASN A 709 -10.59 10.02 23.09
N PRO A 710 -11.03 10.59 21.95
CA PRO A 710 -12.10 11.57 21.94
C PRO A 710 -13.39 10.98 22.54
N PRO A 711 -14.04 11.68 23.50
CA PRO A 711 -15.21 11.17 24.18
C PRO A 711 -16.42 10.94 23.25
N SER A 712 -17.49 10.36 23.79
CA SER A 712 -18.74 10.18 23.04
C SER A 712 -19.31 11.52 22.58
N ASP A 713 -19.35 12.51 23.48
CA ASP A 713 -19.60 13.91 23.14
C ASP A 713 -18.27 14.62 22.91
N PHE A 714 -17.86 14.69 21.66
CA PHE A 714 -16.51 15.12 21.26
C PHE A 714 -16.34 16.64 21.15
N ARG A 715 -17.41 17.43 21.29
CA ARG A 715 -17.43 18.87 20.97
C ARG A 715 -16.40 19.68 21.75
N SER A 716 -16.27 19.38 23.04
CA SER A 716 -15.29 20.03 23.92
C SER A 716 -13.86 19.56 23.67
N ASP A 717 -13.66 18.49 22.92
CA ASP A 717 -12.34 17.92 22.61
C ASP A 717 -11.81 18.35 21.24
N ILE A 718 -12.57 19.13 20.46
CA ILE A 718 -12.11 19.70 19.19
C ILE A 718 -10.97 20.69 19.45
N ASN A 719 -9.94 20.60 18.61
CA ASN A 719 -8.84 21.54 18.55
C ASN A 719 -9.20 22.70 17.59
N PRO A 720 -9.35 23.94 18.10
CA PRO A 720 -9.65 25.10 17.25
C PRO A 720 -8.51 25.39 16.26
N ASP A 721 -7.27 25.06 16.61
CA ASP A 721 -6.08 25.28 15.79
C ASP A 721 -5.76 24.05 14.91
N SER A 722 -6.78 23.23 14.61
CA SER A 722 -6.62 22.03 13.78
C SER A 722 -6.33 22.33 12.29
N LEU A 723 -6.52 23.57 11.86
CA LEU A 723 -6.24 24.03 10.50
C LEU A 723 -5.62 25.43 10.55
N GLU A 724 -4.40 25.55 10.04
CA GLU A 724 -3.73 26.82 9.77
C GLU A 724 -3.69 27.04 8.25
N THR A 725 -4.02 28.25 7.78
CA THR A 725 -3.94 28.62 6.36
C THR A 725 -2.92 29.74 6.16
N ILE A 726 -1.84 29.41 5.47
CA ILE A 726 -0.75 30.32 5.14
C ILE A 726 -0.95 30.86 3.72
N LYS A 727 -0.87 32.18 3.55
CA LYS A 727 -1.01 32.85 2.26
C LYS A 727 0.33 33.38 1.76
N GLY A 728 0.52 33.38 0.45
CA GLY A 728 1.71 33.97 -0.17
C GLY A 728 2.95 33.09 -0.10
N ALA A 729 2.82 31.78 0.14
CA ALA A 729 3.93 30.86 0.00
C ALA A 729 4.44 30.84 -1.46
N MET A 730 5.71 30.50 -1.64
CA MET A 730 6.37 30.51 -2.94
C MET A 730 7.08 29.18 -3.18
N VAL A 731 6.98 28.63 -4.39
CA VAL A 731 7.65 27.40 -4.82
C VAL A 731 8.52 27.70 -6.04
N GLU A 732 9.62 26.97 -6.21
CA GLU A 732 10.44 27.06 -7.43
C GLU A 732 9.66 26.66 -8.69
N ILE A 733 10.13 27.11 -9.86
CA ILE A 733 9.47 26.88 -11.15
C ILE A 733 9.41 25.42 -11.61
N GLY A 734 10.28 24.55 -11.06
CA GLY A 734 10.24 23.10 -11.32
C GLY A 734 8.92 22.44 -10.92
N PHE A 735 8.09 23.12 -10.11
CA PHE A 735 6.73 22.70 -9.81
C PHE A 735 5.88 22.44 -11.06
N TRP A 736 5.99 23.28 -12.08
CA TRP A 736 5.15 23.18 -13.28
C TRP A 736 5.43 21.93 -14.10
N ASP A 737 6.72 21.61 -14.30
CA ASP A 737 7.14 20.37 -14.96
C ASP A 737 6.72 19.14 -14.18
N LEU A 738 6.87 19.18 -12.85
CA LEU A 738 6.42 18.09 -11.97
C LEU A 738 4.90 17.88 -12.08
N ALA A 739 4.13 18.97 -12.06
CA ALA A 739 2.67 18.93 -12.06
C ALA A 739 2.13 18.29 -13.35
N LYS A 740 2.63 18.71 -14.51
CA LYS A 740 2.28 18.09 -15.80
C LYS A 740 2.63 16.60 -15.83
N ARG A 741 3.88 16.25 -15.48
CA ARG A 741 4.33 14.84 -15.49
C ARG A 741 3.49 13.95 -14.56
N SER A 742 3.16 14.46 -13.37
CA SER A 742 2.39 13.71 -12.37
C SER A 742 0.98 13.39 -12.85
N ILE A 743 0.33 14.32 -13.55
CA ILE A 743 -1.00 14.11 -14.14
C ILE A 743 -0.93 13.10 -15.30
N VAL A 744 0.03 13.26 -16.21
CA VAL A 744 0.21 12.35 -17.36
C VAL A 744 0.47 10.92 -16.89
N GLU A 745 1.38 10.74 -15.93
CA GLU A 745 1.67 9.41 -15.38
C GLU A 745 0.46 8.81 -14.67
N ALA A 746 -0.27 9.60 -13.88
CA ALA A 746 -1.48 9.13 -13.21
C ALA A 746 -2.57 8.69 -14.20
N HIS A 747 -2.76 9.41 -15.31
CA HIS A 747 -3.67 9.01 -16.39
C HIS A 747 -3.21 7.71 -17.05
N ARG A 748 -1.92 7.59 -17.36
CA ARG A 748 -1.34 6.38 -17.96
C ARG A 748 -1.54 5.15 -17.08
N GLU A 749 -1.27 5.26 -15.78
CA GLU A 749 -1.53 4.18 -14.82
C GLU A 749 -3.02 3.83 -14.73
N SER A 750 -3.89 4.84 -14.74
CA SER A 750 -5.35 4.65 -14.69
C SER A 750 -5.84 3.88 -15.91
N GLN A 751 -5.40 4.25 -17.11
CA GLN A 751 -5.74 3.58 -18.36
C GLN A 751 -5.18 2.15 -18.42
N ALA A 752 -3.95 1.93 -17.97
CA ALA A 752 -3.36 0.59 -17.91
C ALA A 752 -4.21 -0.35 -17.04
N ARG A 753 -4.64 0.11 -15.85
CA ARG A 753 -5.55 -0.66 -14.97
C ARG A 753 -6.89 -0.95 -15.63
N ALA A 754 -7.47 0.04 -16.31
CA ALA A 754 -8.73 -0.11 -17.04
C ALA A 754 -8.64 -1.21 -18.11
N SER A 755 -7.58 -1.15 -18.93
CA SER A 755 -7.37 -2.07 -20.06
C SER A 755 -7.13 -3.52 -19.64
N ALA A 756 -6.62 -3.74 -18.42
CA ALA A 756 -6.46 -5.06 -17.82
C ALA A 756 -7.79 -5.65 -17.31
N SER A 757 -8.88 -4.87 -17.36
CA SER A 757 -10.21 -5.25 -16.91
C SER A 757 -11.22 -5.27 -18.06
N PHE A 758 -12.31 -6.01 -17.91
CA PHE A 758 -13.40 -6.07 -18.90
C PHE A 758 -14.34 -4.85 -18.83
N ALA A 759 -13.99 -3.76 -18.14
CA ALA A 759 -14.86 -2.61 -17.89
C ALA A 759 -14.58 -1.43 -18.83
N SER A 760 -15.65 -0.86 -19.41
CA SER A 760 -15.63 0.23 -20.41
C SER A 760 -15.95 1.62 -19.82
N SER A 761 -15.60 1.90 -18.57
CA SER A 761 -15.89 3.21 -17.95
C SER A 761 -14.83 4.27 -18.28
N ASP A 762 -15.19 5.56 -18.21
CA ASP A 762 -14.27 6.70 -18.40
C ASP A 762 -13.29 6.83 -17.21
N VAL A 763 -12.14 6.16 -17.31
CA VAL A 763 -11.18 5.97 -16.20
C VAL A 763 -10.30 7.20 -15.96
N ASN A 764 -10.41 8.23 -16.81
CA ASN A 764 -9.73 9.51 -16.62
C ASN A 764 -10.34 10.33 -15.47
N SER A 765 -11.61 10.11 -15.13
CA SER A 765 -12.30 10.75 -14.00
C SER A 765 -11.68 10.46 -12.62
N LEU A 766 -10.87 9.40 -12.51
CA LEU A 766 -10.24 8.96 -11.27
C LEU A 766 -8.93 9.67 -10.95
N VAL A 767 -8.37 10.49 -11.85
CA VAL A 767 -7.13 11.21 -11.59
C VAL A 767 -7.46 12.58 -11.01
N GLY A 768 -7.17 12.74 -9.72
CA GLY A 768 -7.32 14.03 -9.06
C GLY A 768 -5.99 14.74 -8.88
N LYS A 769 -6.06 16.05 -8.60
CA LYS A 769 -4.88 16.94 -8.42
C LYS A 769 -3.99 16.50 -7.25
N GLU A 770 -4.50 15.69 -6.32
CA GLU A 770 -3.73 15.13 -5.21
C GLU A 770 -2.57 14.22 -5.66
N CYS A 771 -2.52 13.81 -6.95
CA CYS A 771 -1.38 13.07 -7.49
C CYS A 771 -0.11 13.93 -7.59
N ILE A 772 -0.26 15.26 -7.68
CA ILE A 772 0.85 16.22 -7.71
C ILE A 772 1.37 16.39 -6.29
N ARG A 773 2.35 15.55 -5.93
CA ARG A 773 2.96 15.50 -4.59
C ARG A 773 4.42 15.88 -4.66
N PHE A 774 4.89 16.59 -3.65
CA PHE A 774 6.30 16.93 -3.51
C PHE A 774 6.70 17.13 -2.05
N GLN A 775 7.99 17.05 -1.79
CA GLN A 775 8.61 17.50 -0.57
C GLN A 775 9.01 18.97 -0.73
N GLY A 776 8.45 19.86 0.07
CA GLY A 776 9.03 21.18 0.30
C GLY A 776 10.25 21.02 1.18
N LEU A 777 11.44 21.23 0.63
CA LEU A 777 12.70 20.93 1.31
C LEU A 777 12.78 21.67 2.67
N ARG A 778 13.14 20.94 3.73
CA ARG A 778 13.12 21.37 5.14
C ARG A 778 11.75 21.67 5.76
N ILE A 779 10.66 21.65 5.00
CA ILE A 779 9.33 22.03 5.47
C ILE A 779 8.46 20.80 5.76
N ALA A 780 7.91 20.17 4.72
CA ALA A 780 6.94 19.09 4.82
C ALA A 780 6.70 18.44 3.45
N TYR A 781 5.82 17.44 3.42
CA TYR A 781 5.28 16.91 2.17
C TYR A 781 3.94 17.57 1.86
N PHE A 782 3.74 17.93 0.59
CA PHE A 782 2.56 18.65 0.11
C PHE A 782 1.92 17.95 -1.09
N ALA A 783 0.63 18.17 -1.26
CA ALA A 783 -0.12 17.82 -2.46
C ALA A 783 -0.95 19.01 -2.93
N LEU A 784 -1.24 19.07 -4.23
CA LEU A 784 -2.18 20.04 -4.77
C LEU A 784 -3.62 19.66 -4.38
N ASP A 785 -4.35 20.59 -3.77
CA ASP A 785 -5.75 20.38 -3.39
C ASP A 785 -6.68 20.50 -4.60
N LYS A 786 -7.82 19.82 -4.53
CA LYS A 786 -8.85 19.85 -5.58
C LYS A 786 -9.38 21.27 -5.87
N ASP A 787 -9.35 22.17 -4.88
CA ASP A 787 -9.79 23.56 -5.02
C ASP A 787 -8.84 24.41 -5.89
N SER A 788 -7.67 23.87 -6.25
CA SER A 788 -6.73 24.58 -7.12
C SER A 788 -7.27 24.72 -8.54
N ARG A 789 -7.06 25.87 -9.17
CA ARG A 789 -7.25 26.11 -10.61
C ARG A 789 -5.87 26.36 -11.22
N ALA A 790 -5.46 25.48 -12.13
CA ALA A 790 -4.18 25.55 -12.80
C ALA A 790 -4.38 25.20 -14.27
N ALA A 791 -4.62 26.22 -15.09
CA ALA A 791 -5.01 26.05 -16.50
C ALA A 791 -3.94 25.29 -17.32
N CYS A 792 -2.67 25.37 -16.91
CA CYS A 792 -1.60 24.63 -17.60
C CYS A 792 -1.72 23.11 -17.50
N LEU A 793 -2.52 22.57 -16.56
CA LEU A 793 -2.76 21.13 -16.44
C LEU A 793 -3.70 20.59 -17.53
N GLU A 794 -4.41 21.48 -18.23
CA GLU A 794 -5.33 21.15 -19.32
C GLU A 794 -4.70 21.40 -20.71
N ASP A 795 -3.51 22.01 -20.75
CA ASP A 795 -2.79 22.26 -22.00
C ASP A 795 -2.18 20.97 -22.58
N THR A 796 -1.94 20.97 -23.89
CA THR A 796 -1.16 19.92 -24.55
C THR A 796 0.30 19.88 -24.05
N ASP A 797 0.94 18.74 -24.23
CA ASP A 797 2.32 18.50 -23.75
C ASP A 797 3.35 19.46 -24.36
N ASP A 798 3.09 19.99 -25.56
CA ASP A 798 3.99 20.89 -26.29
C ASP A 798 4.05 22.32 -25.71
N VAL A 799 3.10 22.68 -24.85
CA VAL A 799 3.04 24.01 -24.23
C VAL A 799 3.90 24.02 -22.96
N LEU A 800 4.86 24.94 -22.87
CA LEU A 800 5.65 25.12 -21.65
C LEU A 800 4.73 25.47 -20.46
N PRO A 801 4.75 24.70 -19.37
CA PRO A 801 3.82 24.91 -18.27
C PRO A 801 4.23 26.14 -17.45
N ALA A 802 3.27 27.05 -17.25
CA ALA A 802 3.45 28.29 -16.49
C ALA A 802 2.12 28.74 -15.88
N ARG A 803 2.20 29.63 -14.88
CA ARG A 803 1.00 30.26 -14.29
C ARG A 803 0.29 31.11 -15.34
N LYS A 804 -1.04 31.00 -15.42
CA LYS A 804 -1.91 31.81 -16.28
C LYS A 804 -2.83 32.72 -15.46
N GLN A 805 -3.41 33.71 -16.13
CA GLN A 805 -4.41 34.58 -15.52
C GLN A 805 -5.63 33.75 -15.07
N GLY A 806 -6.04 33.92 -13.81
CA GLY A 806 -7.15 33.17 -13.21
C GLY A 806 -6.73 31.92 -12.43
N ASP A 807 -5.46 31.50 -12.52
CA ASP A 807 -4.92 30.40 -11.71
C ASP A 807 -4.97 30.73 -10.22
N TYR A 808 -5.32 29.72 -9.43
CA TYR A 808 -5.43 29.75 -7.97
C TYR A 808 -4.85 28.45 -7.41
N LEU A 809 -3.71 28.50 -6.73
CA LEU A 809 -3.03 27.30 -6.24
C LEU A 809 -3.26 27.12 -4.74
N VAL A 810 -3.74 25.94 -4.38
CA VAL A 810 -4.00 25.52 -3.01
C VAL A 810 -3.19 24.26 -2.71
N LEU A 811 -2.30 24.33 -1.72
CA LEU A 811 -1.52 23.18 -1.26
C LEU A 811 -2.05 22.66 0.07
N ASN A 812 -2.15 21.34 0.18
CA ASN A 812 -2.42 20.64 1.43
C ASN A 812 -1.11 20.05 1.98
N ARG A 813 -0.81 20.28 3.25
CA ARG A 813 0.26 19.55 3.94
C ARG A 813 -0.19 18.11 4.17
N ILE A 814 0.51 17.16 3.53
CA ILE A 814 0.26 15.73 3.74
C ILE A 814 0.74 15.33 5.13
N VAL A 815 2.04 15.53 5.41
CA VAL A 815 2.69 15.16 6.67
C VAL A 815 3.98 15.96 6.85
N SER A 816 4.37 16.24 8.10
CA SER A 816 5.64 16.89 8.45
C SER A 816 6.85 15.99 8.15
N LEU A 817 8.06 16.58 8.03
CA LEU A 817 9.29 15.83 7.76
C LEU A 817 9.76 14.94 8.92
N LYS A 818 9.43 15.32 10.16
CA LYS A 818 9.71 14.57 11.38
C LYS A 818 8.49 14.65 12.26
N GLU A 819 8.37 13.73 13.21
CA GLU A 819 7.37 13.87 14.26
C GLU A 819 7.57 15.21 14.97
N ASP A 820 6.49 15.97 15.16
CA ASP A 820 6.51 17.23 15.89
C ASP A 820 6.63 16.91 17.39
N VAL A 821 7.82 16.51 17.83
CA VAL A 821 8.09 16.20 19.24
C VAL A 821 8.06 17.51 20.03
N GLY A 822 7.01 17.72 20.82
CA GLY A 822 6.97 18.76 21.84
C GLY A 822 6.58 20.16 21.37
N LYS A 823 6.10 20.36 20.14
CA LYS A 823 5.30 21.55 19.82
C LYS A 823 3.86 21.31 20.27
N ALA A 824 3.65 21.24 21.58
CA ALA A 824 2.40 21.73 22.13
C ALA A 824 2.39 23.24 21.80
N LEU A 825 1.46 23.67 20.95
CA LEU A 825 1.09 25.08 20.92
C LEU A 825 0.37 25.41 22.24
#